data_AF-A0A8C6WP68-F1
#
_entry.id   AF-A0A8C6WP68-F1
#
_cell.length_a   1.000
_cell.length_b   1.000
_cell.length_c   1.000
_cell.angle_alpha   90.00
_cell.angle_beta   90.00
_cell.angle_gamma   90.00
#
_symmetry.space_group_name_H-M   'P 1'
#
loop_
_entity.id
_entity.type
_entity.pdbx_description
1 polymer ?
#
loop_
_entity_poly.entity_id
_entity_poly.type
_entity_poly.pdbx_seq_one_letter_code
_entity_poly.pdbx_strand_id
1 'polypeptide(L)'
;MLRNMEASLMARDRVGIQDFVLLDSYTSETAFLDNLRKRFHENLIYTYIGTLLVSVNPYKELDIFSKKQMDIYMGVNFFELPPHIYALADNAFRTMLSEFNNHFILISGESGAGKTEASKKILQFYAVSCPSTKLLNNIRDRLLLSNPVLEAFGNAKTLKNDNSSRFGKYMDIQFNYQGGAVGGHILSYLLEKSRVVHQNHGERNFHIFYQLVEGGEEELLRWLGLERNCQRYTYLMQGNCPKVSSINDKSEWKTVRNALSVIEFSEADIENLFAIIASVLHLGNINFEASAQGYALLNNSQEIHWVSKLLGVPAPVLQHGLTHKKIEAKMEEVHSPFSVEHAVYARDALAKAIYGRTFNWLVNKVNESLANKDSSRKTVIGLLDIYGFEVFSVNSFEQFCINYCNEKLQQLFIQLTLKSEQEEYETEGIEWEPVPFFNNKIICDLVEAKHKGIVSLLDEECLRPGEATDLTFLEKMEEEIGNHPHFVTHKLANQKTRKTLERGDFRLLHYAGEVTYCVVGFLDKNNDLLYRNGKEVMRQSTNAIIQHCFPATEPDSKRRPETVVTQFKVSLVGLTEILMSKEPWYVRCIKPNESKQPGRFDDVLVRHQVKYLGLMEHLRVRRAGFAYRRKYEFFLQRYKALCPETWPHWKGTAAEGVLCLIKHLGYTPDEYKMGRTKIFIRHPRTLFATEDAFQVCKHKLATRIQAKYKGHRVKGKYIKQREAATKIENCWRGLMARKEKEKRQWAVKVIKKFIKGFMTRHEPASVDNSEYLAYVRHNYLTRLKENLPKTVLEKDLWLTPPPIMQQASQLLKKLYTQHMVRKYLRGITPQHKTQMVLKVQASSIFKGKKENYPFSVCMPFLDTRIAEEDISLKVLQMIRPERIQYSVPVVKYDRNGFRPRLRQLIFTREAAYLVEEVKIKQRIEFNFLKGVSVSNLSDNFLILHVIYADKKQNDNKQKGDLVLQCDYLFEALTKLCVIANKQDCIKVVQGSVRFDIHPGREGFVDFKSGQEPMVYRAKNGHLMVESRTKSRI
;
A
#
# COMPACT_ATOMS: atom_id res chain seq x y z
N MET A 1 -2.72 0.05 23.47
CA MET A 1 -1.36 -0.14 24.02
C MET A 1 -1.04 -1.62 24.17
N LEU A 2 -1.79 -2.38 24.97
CA LEU A 2 -1.55 -3.82 25.21
C LEU A 2 -1.47 -4.68 23.92
N ARG A 3 -2.43 -4.56 22.99
CA ARG A 3 -2.42 -5.36 21.74
C ARG A 3 -1.23 -5.14 20.79
N ASN A 4 -0.63 -3.95 20.75
CA ASN A 4 0.54 -3.68 19.90
C ASN A 4 1.85 -4.06 20.59
N MET A 5 1.90 -3.97 21.92
CA MET A 5 2.99 -4.53 22.72
C MET A 5 3.01 -6.06 22.61
N GLU A 6 1.84 -6.70 22.71
CA GLU A 6 1.70 -8.14 22.49
C GLU A 6 2.15 -8.55 21.08
N ALA A 7 1.78 -7.81 20.03
CA ALA A 7 2.23 -8.13 18.67
C ALA A 7 3.76 -7.98 18.46
N SER A 8 4.38 -6.96 19.07
CA SER A 8 5.84 -6.74 19.04
C SER A 8 6.60 -7.78 19.88
N LEU A 9 6.08 -8.13 21.06
CA LEU A 9 6.60 -9.20 21.92
C LEU A 9 6.46 -10.56 21.25
N MET A 10 5.31 -10.87 20.65
CA MET A 10 5.07 -12.11 19.88
C MET A 10 5.98 -12.21 18.66
N ALA A 11 6.26 -11.09 17.97
CA ALA A 11 7.21 -11.05 16.87
C ALA A 11 8.67 -11.23 17.34
N ARG A 12 9.05 -10.64 18.49
CA ARG A 12 10.36 -10.85 19.13
C ARG A 12 10.53 -12.28 19.62
N ASP A 13 9.50 -12.88 20.19
CA ASP A 13 9.53 -14.27 20.68
C ASP A 13 9.62 -15.28 19.53
N ARG A 14 9.03 -14.95 18.37
CA ARG A 14 9.06 -15.78 17.15
C ARG A 14 10.39 -15.64 16.39
N VAL A 15 10.87 -14.42 16.15
CA VAL A 15 12.02 -14.14 15.25
C VAL A 15 13.34 -14.07 16.01
N GLY A 16 13.32 -13.78 17.31
CA GLY A 16 14.51 -13.57 18.13
C GLY A 16 15.00 -12.11 18.15
N ILE A 17 15.91 -11.84 19.07
CA ILE A 17 16.47 -10.54 19.41
C ILE A 17 17.66 -10.20 18.50
N GLN A 18 17.69 -8.96 17.99
CA GLN A 18 18.71 -8.47 17.05
C GLN A 18 20.09 -8.20 17.67
N ASP A 19 20.14 -7.88 18.96
CA ASP A 19 21.37 -7.66 19.71
C ASP A 19 21.34 -8.49 21.01
N PHE A 20 22.37 -9.30 21.25
CA PHE A 20 22.46 -10.14 22.43
C PHE A 20 22.54 -9.36 23.74
N VAL A 21 22.97 -8.10 23.71
CA VAL A 21 22.98 -7.25 24.92
C VAL A 21 21.58 -7.13 25.54
N LEU A 22 20.54 -7.27 24.71
CA LEU A 22 19.12 -7.18 25.06
C LEU A 22 18.53 -8.51 25.59
N LEU A 23 19.31 -9.59 25.64
CA LEU A 23 18.85 -10.92 26.02
C LEU A 23 18.67 -11.05 27.54
N ASP A 24 17.45 -11.10 28.07
CA ASP A 24 17.19 -11.04 29.52
C ASP A 24 18.02 -12.05 30.34
N SER A 25 18.11 -13.31 29.91
CA SER A 25 18.93 -14.38 30.52
C SER A 25 20.37 -14.43 29.99
N TYR A 26 21.10 -13.32 29.99
CA TYR A 26 22.46 -13.20 29.44
C TYR A 26 23.53 -14.14 30.03
N THR A 27 23.30 -14.71 31.21
CA THR A 27 24.19 -15.71 31.81
C THR A 27 23.92 -17.12 31.28
N SER A 28 22.76 -17.35 30.68
CA SER A 28 22.32 -18.63 30.14
C SER A 28 22.82 -18.83 28.70
N GLU A 29 23.70 -19.81 28.53
CA GLU A 29 24.18 -20.24 27.22
C GLU A 29 23.04 -20.85 26.37
N THR A 30 22.05 -21.48 26.99
CA THR A 30 20.89 -22.05 26.28
C THR A 30 20.04 -20.97 25.64
N ALA A 31 19.77 -19.87 26.36
CA ALA A 31 19.02 -18.74 25.82
C ALA A 31 19.75 -18.05 24.65
N PHE A 32 21.09 -17.98 24.72
CA PHE A 32 21.92 -17.45 23.63
C PHE A 32 21.78 -18.30 22.35
N LEU A 33 21.90 -19.63 22.50
CA LEU A 33 21.78 -20.58 21.39
C LEU A 33 20.38 -20.60 20.80
N ASP A 34 19.34 -20.58 21.64
CA ASP A 34 17.95 -20.56 21.17
C ASP A 34 17.67 -19.29 20.34
N ASN A 35 18.24 -18.15 20.71
CA ASN A 35 18.13 -16.92 19.92
C ASN A 35 18.80 -17.04 18.55
N LEU A 36 20.03 -17.56 18.49
CA LEU A 36 20.71 -17.84 17.21
C LEU A 36 19.87 -18.81 16.36
N ARG A 37 19.35 -19.87 16.97
CA ARG A 37 18.55 -20.88 16.28
C ARG A 37 17.29 -20.25 15.67
N LYS A 38 16.49 -19.52 16.45
CA LYS A 38 15.26 -18.86 15.98
C LYS A 38 15.53 -17.94 14.79
N ARG A 39 16.56 -17.09 14.90
CA ARG A 39 16.96 -16.15 13.84
C ARG A 39 17.43 -16.85 12.58
N PHE A 40 18.24 -17.90 12.73
CA PHE A 40 18.76 -18.69 11.62
C PHE A 40 17.62 -19.37 10.82
N HIS A 41 16.60 -19.90 11.50
CA HIS A 41 15.43 -20.51 10.85
C HIS A 41 14.63 -19.51 10.00
N GLU A 42 14.60 -18.24 10.40
CA GLU A 42 13.97 -17.14 9.65
C GLU A 42 14.92 -16.51 8.60
N ASN A 43 16.06 -17.14 8.30
CA ASN A 43 17.13 -16.66 7.40
C ASN A 43 17.80 -15.34 7.83
N LEU A 44 17.73 -15.00 9.12
CA LEU A 44 18.42 -13.84 9.70
C LEU A 44 19.78 -14.29 10.25
N ILE A 45 20.79 -14.28 9.39
CA ILE A 45 22.13 -14.81 9.71
C ILE A 45 22.99 -13.90 10.57
N TYR A 46 22.64 -12.63 10.67
CA TYR A 46 23.42 -11.60 11.37
C TYR A 46 22.77 -11.24 12.70
N THR A 47 23.56 -11.13 13.77
CA THR A 47 23.10 -10.70 15.11
C THR A 47 24.19 -9.89 15.80
N TYR A 48 23.85 -8.81 16.47
CA TYR A 48 24.83 -7.97 17.19
C TYR A 48 25.14 -8.51 18.59
N ILE A 49 26.33 -8.17 19.10
CA ILE A 49 26.66 -8.11 20.52
C ILE A 49 27.26 -6.73 20.76
N GLY A 50 26.43 -5.70 20.97
CA GLY A 50 26.89 -4.31 20.92
C GLY A 50 27.45 -3.97 19.54
N THR A 51 28.74 -3.63 19.45
CA THR A 51 29.41 -3.32 18.17
C THR A 51 29.98 -4.53 17.43
N LEU A 52 30.01 -5.71 18.07
CA LEU A 52 30.45 -6.97 17.46
C LEU A 52 29.31 -7.57 16.62
N LEU A 53 29.66 -8.15 15.47
CA LEU A 53 28.70 -8.83 14.60
C LEU A 53 28.92 -10.35 14.61
N VAL A 54 27.88 -11.11 14.95
CA VAL A 54 27.83 -12.57 14.80
C VAL A 54 27.22 -12.90 13.44
N SER A 55 27.85 -13.80 12.69
CA SER A 55 27.45 -14.23 11.34
C SER A 55 27.35 -15.74 11.27
N VAL A 56 26.15 -16.29 11.09
CA VAL A 56 25.94 -17.75 10.94
C VAL A 56 25.88 -18.13 9.46
N ASN A 57 26.72 -19.06 9.00
CA ASN A 57 26.77 -19.42 7.58
C ASN A 57 25.45 -20.05 7.08
N PRO A 58 24.72 -19.47 6.12
CA PRO A 58 23.44 -20.02 5.65
C PRO A 58 23.56 -21.28 4.78
N TYR A 59 24.72 -21.58 4.21
CA TYR A 59 24.92 -22.61 3.16
C TYR A 59 23.99 -22.48 1.94
N LYS A 60 23.45 -21.29 1.72
CA LYS A 60 22.66 -20.92 0.54
C LYS A 60 22.81 -19.43 0.26
N GLU A 61 22.55 -19.02 -0.97
CA GLU A 61 22.50 -17.60 -1.31
C GLU A 61 21.25 -16.95 -0.73
N LEU A 62 21.44 -15.75 -0.16
CA LEU A 62 20.39 -14.90 0.38
C LEU A 62 20.40 -13.57 -0.38
N ASP A 63 19.23 -13.02 -0.71
CA ASP A 63 19.09 -11.72 -1.37
C ASP A 63 19.27 -10.53 -0.40
N ILE A 64 20.37 -10.55 0.35
CA ILE A 64 20.75 -9.51 1.33
C ILE A 64 22.00 -8.73 0.92
N PHE A 65 22.70 -9.19 -0.14
CA PHE A 65 23.93 -8.58 -0.65
C PHE A 65 23.73 -7.83 -1.97
N SER A 66 22.50 -7.45 -2.30
CA SER A 66 22.19 -6.67 -3.50
C SER A 66 22.62 -5.21 -3.37
N LYS A 67 22.86 -4.54 -4.50
CA LYS A 67 23.22 -3.11 -4.52
C LYS A 67 22.20 -2.24 -3.78
N LYS A 68 20.91 -2.58 -3.90
CA LYS A 68 19.82 -1.93 -3.16
C LYS A 68 20.02 -1.99 -1.65
N GLN A 69 20.49 -3.12 -1.12
CA GLN A 69 20.79 -3.25 0.31
C GLN A 69 22.01 -2.39 0.69
N MET A 70 23.05 -2.34 -0.13
CA MET A 70 24.19 -1.44 0.12
C MET A 70 23.73 0.02 0.24
N ASP A 71 22.86 0.48 -0.66
CA ASP A 71 22.32 1.85 -0.65
C ASP A 71 21.46 2.13 0.61
N ILE A 72 20.75 1.12 1.13
CA ILE A 72 19.94 1.26 2.36
C ILE A 72 20.83 1.44 3.59
N TYR A 73 21.95 0.71 3.67
CA TYR A 73 22.83 0.74 4.84
C TYR A 73 23.84 1.91 4.81
N MET A 74 24.09 2.51 3.64
CA MET A 74 25.05 3.59 3.47
C MET A 74 24.60 4.87 4.19
N GLY A 75 25.45 5.39 5.08
CA GLY A 75 25.19 6.65 5.81
C GLY A 75 24.12 6.56 6.91
N VAL A 76 23.66 5.35 7.26
CA VAL A 76 22.65 5.12 8.31
C VAL A 76 23.32 4.72 9.61
N ASN A 77 22.82 5.17 10.77
CA ASN A 77 23.48 4.84 12.04
C ASN A 77 23.39 3.33 12.35
N PHE A 78 24.43 2.79 13.00
CA PHE A 78 24.65 1.35 13.20
C PHE A 78 23.46 0.56 13.79
N PHE A 79 22.72 1.16 14.73
CA PHE A 79 21.57 0.54 15.41
C PHE A 79 20.19 0.95 14.84
N GLU A 80 20.15 1.74 13.78
CA GLU A 80 18.86 2.16 13.17
C GLU A 80 18.27 1.09 12.24
N LEU A 81 19.12 0.22 11.69
CA LEU A 81 18.74 -0.87 10.79
C LEU A 81 19.03 -2.24 11.42
N PRO A 82 18.38 -3.31 10.91
CA PRO A 82 18.65 -4.67 11.38
C PRO A 82 20.13 -5.06 11.22
N PRO A 83 20.63 -6.00 12.03
CA PRO A 83 22.03 -6.42 12.00
C PRO A 83 22.48 -6.85 10.60
N HIS A 84 23.58 -6.25 10.13
CA HIS A 84 24.14 -6.59 8.83
C HIS A 84 25.63 -6.24 8.77
N ILE A 85 26.38 -6.97 7.93
CA ILE A 85 27.81 -6.71 7.73
C ILE A 85 28.10 -5.34 7.12
N TYR A 86 27.18 -4.82 6.29
CA TYR A 86 27.27 -3.47 5.72
C TYR A 86 27.13 -2.37 6.76
N ALA A 87 26.32 -2.57 7.82
CA ALA A 87 26.24 -1.61 8.91
C ALA A 87 27.59 -1.47 9.62
N LEU A 88 28.29 -2.58 9.84
CA LEU A 88 29.64 -2.59 10.43
C LEU A 88 30.67 -1.95 9.51
N ALA A 89 30.66 -2.30 8.23
CA ALA A 89 31.57 -1.72 7.25
C ALA A 89 31.38 -0.19 7.16
N ASP A 90 30.13 0.28 7.00
CA ASP A 90 29.77 1.69 6.91
C ASP A 90 30.15 2.48 8.17
N ASN A 91 29.89 1.92 9.36
CA ASN A 91 30.23 2.59 10.61
C ASN A 91 31.75 2.70 10.79
N ALA A 92 32.51 1.63 10.50
CA ALA A 92 33.97 1.69 10.52
C ALA A 92 34.52 2.75 9.55
N PHE A 93 33.93 2.86 8.35
CA PHE A 93 34.32 3.87 7.36
C PHE A 93 33.97 5.30 7.77
N ARG A 94 32.77 5.54 8.31
CA ARG A 94 32.37 6.87 8.77
C ARG A 94 33.17 7.32 9.99
N THR A 95 33.38 6.44 10.97
CA THR A 95 34.20 6.77 12.15
C THR A 95 35.63 7.12 11.75
N MET A 96 36.23 6.35 10.83
CA MET A 96 37.54 6.65 10.26
C MET A 96 37.59 8.06 9.66
N LEU A 97 36.57 8.45 8.88
CA LEU A 97 36.50 9.77 8.25
C LEU A 97 36.25 10.90 9.24
N SER A 98 35.44 10.68 10.27
CA SER A 98 35.12 11.72 11.25
C SER A 98 36.23 11.94 12.28
N GLU A 99 36.92 10.87 12.67
CA GLU A 99 37.91 10.89 13.75
C GLU A 99 39.36 10.93 13.23
N PHE A 100 39.56 10.71 11.93
CA PHE A 100 40.89 10.63 11.28
C PHE A 100 41.83 9.60 11.92
N ASN A 101 41.24 8.53 12.47
CA ASN A 101 41.91 7.41 13.11
C ASN A 101 41.96 6.19 12.19
N ASN A 102 42.91 5.29 12.44
CA ASN A 102 43.02 4.03 11.71
C ASN A 102 42.16 2.97 12.38
N HIS A 103 41.47 2.15 11.58
CA HIS A 103 40.61 1.07 12.08
C HIS A 103 41.06 -0.28 11.54
N PHE A 104 40.61 -1.36 12.16
CA PHE A 104 40.68 -2.69 11.57
C PHE A 104 39.43 -3.51 11.88
N ILE A 105 39.11 -4.46 11.01
CA ILE A 105 38.03 -5.42 11.17
C ILE A 105 38.66 -6.82 11.28
N LEU A 106 38.55 -7.44 12.45
CA LEU A 106 38.96 -8.81 12.70
C LEU A 106 37.79 -9.76 12.42
N ILE A 107 38.00 -10.68 11.47
CA ILE A 107 37.05 -11.72 11.10
C ILE A 107 37.58 -13.06 11.60
N SER A 108 36.84 -13.72 12.47
CA SER A 108 37.25 -14.97 13.12
C SER A 108 36.11 -15.98 13.16
N GLY A 109 36.44 -17.27 13.30
CA GLY A 109 35.48 -18.36 13.17
C GLY A 109 36.18 -19.65 12.77
N GLU A 110 35.53 -20.80 12.99
CA GLU A 110 36.03 -22.11 12.55
C GLU A 110 36.22 -22.15 11.02
N SER A 111 37.01 -23.12 10.53
CA SER A 111 37.14 -23.33 9.08
C SER A 111 35.77 -23.69 8.47
N GLY A 112 35.41 -23.03 7.36
CA GLY A 112 34.10 -23.17 6.72
C GLY A 112 32.96 -22.32 7.33
N ALA A 113 33.23 -21.48 8.33
CA ALA A 113 32.23 -20.59 8.93
C ALA A 113 31.85 -19.37 8.06
N GLY A 114 32.55 -19.12 6.95
CA GLY A 114 32.25 -18.01 6.02
C GLY A 114 33.10 -16.74 6.20
N LYS A 115 34.27 -16.83 6.83
CA LYS A 115 35.19 -15.68 7.06
C LYS A 115 35.58 -14.95 5.77
N THR A 116 36.04 -15.71 4.77
CA THR A 116 36.49 -15.16 3.48
C THR A 116 35.35 -14.50 2.72
N GLU A 117 34.14 -15.05 2.76
CA GLU A 117 32.96 -14.39 2.19
C GLU A 117 32.60 -13.11 2.95
N ALA A 118 32.66 -13.09 4.28
CA ALA A 118 32.47 -11.86 5.06
C ALA A 118 33.49 -10.77 4.66
N SER A 119 34.77 -11.12 4.52
CA SER A 119 35.83 -10.22 4.05
C SER A 119 35.51 -9.65 2.65
N LYS A 120 35.11 -10.53 1.72
CA LYS A 120 34.71 -10.16 0.37
C LYS A 120 33.49 -9.23 0.34
N LYS A 121 32.47 -9.45 1.18
CA LYS A 121 31.31 -8.56 1.26
C LYS A 121 31.67 -7.17 1.80
N ILE A 122 32.59 -7.09 2.76
CA ILE A 122 33.09 -5.79 3.26
C ILE A 122 33.85 -5.05 2.16
N LEU A 123 34.75 -5.75 1.45
CA LEU A 123 35.47 -5.17 0.30
C LEU A 123 34.52 -4.69 -0.80
N GLN A 124 33.50 -5.47 -1.13
CA GLN A 124 32.46 -5.10 -2.09
C GLN A 124 31.65 -3.87 -1.64
N PHE A 125 31.41 -3.73 -0.34
CA PHE A 125 30.75 -2.56 0.21
C PHE A 125 31.61 -1.30 0.05
N TYR A 126 32.89 -1.36 0.45
CA TYR A 126 33.83 -0.25 0.28
C TYR A 126 34.05 0.13 -1.18
N ALA A 127 34.05 -0.85 -2.07
CA ALA A 127 34.10 -0.66 -3.52
C ALA A 127 32.94 0.21 -4.07
N VAL A 128 31.78 0.23 -3.40
CA VAL A 128 30.60 1.00 -3.81
C VAL A 128 30.44 2.29 -3.00
N SER A 129 30.79 2.28 -1.71
CA SER A 129 30.61 3.43 -0.81
C SER A 129 31.68 4.52 -0.99
N CYS A 130 32.83 4.21 -1.57
CA CYS A 130 33.90 5.18 -1.78
C CYS A 130 33.58 6.14 -2.96
N PRO A 131 33.84 7.45 -2.85
CA PRO A 131 33.57 8.42 -3.92
C PRO A 131 34.39 8.11 -5.18
N SER A 132 33.75 7.75 -6.29
CA SER A 132 34.44 7.20 -7.49
C SER A 132 35.34 8.20 -8.24
N THR A 133 36.58 7.80 -8.51
CA THR A 133 37.50 8.38 -9.50
C THR A 133 37.96 7.30 -10.49
N LYS A 134 38.55 7.64 -11.65
CA LYS A 134 39.07 6.63 -12.59
C LYS A 134 40.18 5.75 -11.97
N LEU A 135 40.99 6.32 -11.08
CA LEU A 135 42.04 5.60 -10.34
C LEU A 135 41.45 4.56 -9.36
N LEU A 136 40.29 4.89 -8.78
CA LEU A 136 39.58 4.05 -7.82
C LEU A 136 39.03 2.77 -8.42
N ASN A 137 38.51 2.80 -9.65
CA ASN A 137 38.03 1.57 -10.31
C ASN A 137 39.17 0.57 -10.52
N ASN A 138 40.39 1.04 -10.82
CA ASN A 138 41.54 0.16 -11.01
C ASN A 138 42.03 -0.47 -9.70
N ILE A 139 42.15 0.31 -8.62
CA ILE A 139 42.57 -0.22 -7.30
C ILE A 139 41.49 -1.14 -6.72
N ARG A 140 40.22 -0.80 -6.91
CA ARG A 140 39.07 -1.63 -6.54
C ARG A 140 39.13 -3.00 -7.20
N ASP A 141 39.29 -3.03 -8.52
CA ASP A 141 39.31 -4.28 -9.28
C ASP A 141 40.55 -5.11 -8.94
N ARG A 142 41.72 -4.47 -8.73
CA ARG A 142 42.94 -5.15 -8.25
C ARG A 142 42.77 -5.77 -6.86
N LEU A 143 42.22 -5.05 -5.89
CA LEU A 143 41.98 -5.56 -4.54
C LEU A 143 41.02 -6.76 -4.57
N LEU A 144 39.92 -6.66 -5.32
CA LEU A 144 38.93 -7.74 -5.42
C LEU A 144 39.48 -8.97 -6.17
N LEU A 145 40.21 -8.76 -7.27
CA LEU A 145 40.78 -9.82 -8.11
C LEU A 145 42.07 -10.43 -7.54
N SER A 146 42.71 -9.78 -6.57
CA SER A 146 43.83 -10.40 -5.83
C SER A 146 43.40 -11.63 -5.03
N ASN A 147 42.15 -11.70 -4.58
CA ASN A 147 41.64 -12.83 -3.79
C ASN A 147 41.70 -14.16 -4.55
N PRO A 148 41.14 -14.31 -5.77
CA PRO A 148 41.29 -15.53 -6.57
C PRO A 148 42.73 -16.03 -6.70
N VAL A 149 43.69 -15.13 -6.90
CA VAL A 149 45.11 -15.50 -7.01
C VAL A 149 45.64 -15.99 -5.67
N LEU A 150 45.42 -15.24 -4.59
CA LEU A 150 45.87 -15.65 -3.24
C LEU A 150 45.18 -16.94 -2.77
N GLU A 151 43.93 -17.17 -3.13
CA GLU A 151 43.21 -18.42 -2.84
C GLU A 151 43.77 -19.59 -3.65
N ALA A 152 44.11 -19.40 -4.93
CA ALA A 152 44.72 -20.45 -5.73
C ALA A 152 46.05 -20.96 -5.14
N PHE A 153 46.91 -20.03 -4.68
CA PHE A 153 48.24 -20.36 -4.16
C PHE A 153 48.28 -20.61 -2.64
N GLY A 154 47.29 -20.12 -1.88
CA GLY A 154 47.28 -20.14 -0.42
C GLY A 154 46.17 -20.98 0.21
N ASN A 155 45.18 -21.43 -0.58
CA ASN A 155 44.08 -22.25 -0.08
C ASN A 155 44.15 -23.69 -0.59
N ALA A 156 43.59 -24.58 0.21
CA ALA A 156 43.51 -25.99 -0.09
C ALA A 156 42.24 -26.62 0.47
N LYS A 157 41.91 -27.80 -0.03
CA LYS A 157 40.82 -28.62 0.50
C LYS A 157 41.30 -29.41 1.71
N THR A 158 40.65 -29.22 2.85
CA THR A 158 40.84 -30.00 4.08
C THR A 158 39.62 -30.90 4.32
N LEU A 159 39.66 -31.72 5.37
CA LEU A 159 38.51 -32.54 5.78
C LEU A 159 37.27 -31.72 6.13
N LYS A 160 37.44 -30.50 6.66
CA LYS A 160 36.34 -29.66 7.16
C LYS A 160 35.84 -28.61 6.16
N ASN A 161 36.69 -28.18 5.23
CA ASN A 161 36.38 -27.09 4.29
C ASN A 161 37.07 -27.33 2.94
N ASP A 162 36.34 -27.10 1.84
CA ASP A 162 36.85 -27.37 0.49
C ASP A 162 37.78 -26.27 -0.02
N ASN A 163 37.64 -25.04 0.51
CA ASN A 163 38.47 -23.88 0.19
C ASN A 163 38.96 -23.25 1.51
N SER A 164 39.86 -23.94 2.21
CA SER A 164 40.42 -23.49 3.49
C SER A 164 41.67 -22.65 3.26
N SER A 165 41.68 -21.41 3.73
CA SER A 165 42.90 -20.59 3.78
C SER A 165 43.96 -21.26 4.65
N ARG A 166 45.14 -21.51 4.10
CA ARG A 166 46.30 -22.10 4.79
C ARG A 166 47.42 -21.06 4.98
N PHE A 167 47.02 -19.80 5.04
CA PHE A 167 47.83 -18.64 5.42
C PHE A 167 46.90 -17.59 6.06
N GLY A 168 47.45 -16.75 6.93
CA GLY A 168 46.78 -15.57 7.46
C GLY A 168 46.96 -14.39 6.51
N LYS A 169 45.89 -13.63 6.29
CA LYS A 169 45.87 -12.49 5.37
C LYS A 169 45.40 -11.24 6.11
N TYR A 170 46.26 -10.24 6.17
CA TYR A 170 45.91 -8.91 6.62
C TYR A 170 45.95 -7.95 5.43
N MET A 171 44.86 -7.24 5.16
CA MET A 171 44.76 -6.31 4.04
C MET A 171 44.45 -4.91 4.55
N ASP A 172 45.39 -3.98 4.40
CA ASP A 172 45.19 -2.56 4.60
C ASP A 172 44.58 -1.93 3.36
N ILE A 173 43.49 -1.21 3.54
CA ILE A 173 42.90 -0.33 2.53
C ILE A 173 43.20 1.10 2.96
N GLN A 174 43.90 1.84 2.11
CA GLN A 174 44.32 3.21 2.39
C GLN A 174 43.32 4.20 1.79
N PHE A 175 42.86 5.15 2.59
CA PHE A 175 41.91 6.18 2.20
C PHE A 175 42.53 7.56 2.28
N ASN A 176 42.16 8.43 1.34
CA ASN A 176 42.48 9.85 1.41
C ASN A 176 41.49 10.60 2.33
N TYR A 177 41.74 11.87 2.60
CA TYR A 177 40.90 12.72 3.45
C TYR A 177 39.45 12.92 2.93
N GLN A 178 39.19 12.63 1.65
CA GLN A 178 37.85 12.69 1.03
C GLN A 178 37.12 11.34 1.11
N GLY A 179 37.77 10.28 1.61
CA GLY A 179 37.22 8.92 1.68
C GLY A 179 37.35 8.08 0.41
N GLY A 180 38.16 8.51 -0.56
CA GLY A 180 38.53 7.67 -1.69
C GLY A 180 39.63 6.67 -1.30
N ALA A 181 39.45 5.39 -1.62
CA ALA A 181 40.50 4.37 -1.57
C ALA A 181 41.65 4.67 -2.58
N VAL A 182 42.83 4.98 -2.06
CA VAL A 182 43.98 5.42 -2.86
C VAL A 182 45.09 4.38 -2.97
N GLY A 183 44.99 3.28 -2.24
CA GLY A 183 45.93 2.16 -2.34
C GLY A 183 45.61 1.07 -1.32
N GLY A 184 46.47 0.06 -1.26
CA GLY A 184 46.36 -1.00 -0.28
C GLY A 184 47.67 -1.73 -0.06
N HIS A 185 47.69 -2.56 0.97
CA HIS A 185 48.82 -3.41 1.31
C HIS A 185 48.35 -4.73 1.91
N ILE A 186 48.88 -5.84 1.44
CA ILE A 186 48.55 -7.19 1.87
C ILE A 186 49.76 -7.78 2.57
N LEU A 187 49.59 -8.12 3.84
CA LEU A 187 50.54 -8.89 4.62
C LEU A 187 50.06 -10.34 4.69
N SER A 188 50.89 -11.26 4.21
CA SER A 188 50.68 -12.69 4.34
C SER A 188 51.49 -13.25 5.51
N TYR A 189 50.84 -14.09 6.32
CA TYR A 189 51.44 -14.75 7.46
C TYR A 189 51.28 -16.27 7.34
N LEU A 190 52.29 -17.04 7.71
CA LEU A 190 52.21 -18.50 7.86
C LEU A 190 51.56 -19.25 6.70
N LEU A 191 52.19 -19.21 5.52
CA LEU A 191 51.87 -20.21 4.53
C LEU A 191 52.24 -21.61 5.06
N GLU A 192 51.29 -22.55 5.05
CA GLU A 192 51.51 -23.95 5.44
C GLU A 192 52.38 -24.68 4.40
N LYS A 193 53.69 -24.39 4.40
CA LYS A 193 54.64 -24.93 3.41
C LYS A 193 54.66 -26.45 3.36
N SER A 194 54.47 -27.13 4.50
CA SER A 194 54.46 -28.60 4.58
C SER A 194 53.42 -29.22 3.63
N ARG A 195 52.31 -28.53 3.35
CA ARG A 195 51.28 -28.96 2.42
C ARG A 195 51.78 -29.19 0.99
N VAL A 196 52.84 -28.49 0.58
CA VAL A 196 53.44 -28.63 -0.76
C VAL A 196 53.91 -30.05 -1.01
N VAL A 197 54.49 -30.70 0.01
CA VAL A 197 55.15 -32.00 -0.10
C VAL A 197 54.37 -33.14 0.55
N HIS A 198 53.47 -32.81 1.50
CA HIS A 198 52.68 -33.78 2.25
C HIS A 198 51.23 -33.36 2.45
N GLN A 199 50.29 -34.30 2.30
CA GLN A 199 48.87 -34.09 2.61
C GLN A 199 48.28 -35.27 3.38
N ASN A 200 47.41 -34.97 4.34
CA ASN A 200 46.64 -35.99 5.05
C ASN A 200 45.63 -36.67 4.13
N HIS A 201 45.23 -37.89 4.48
CA HIS A 201 44.22 -38.63 3.74
C HIS A 201 42.90 -37.84 3.65
N GLY A 202 42.36 -37.70 2.44
CA GLY A 202 41.15 -36.92 2.15
C GLY A 202 41.39 -35.42 1.90
N GLU A 203 42.62 -34.92 2.05
CA GLU A 203 42.99 -33.53 1.76
C GLU A 203 43.59 -33.36 0.36
N ARG A 204 43.76 -32.09 -0.06
CA ARG A 204 44.48 -31.71 -1.28
C ARG A 204 45.68 -30.84 -0.96
N ASN A 205 46.58 -30.75 -1.95
CA ASN A 205 47.57 -29.69 -2.03
C ASN A 205 46.89 -28.34 -2.39
N PHE A 206 47.65 -27.27 -2.58
CA PHE A 206 47.12 -25.96 -2.99
C PHE A 206 46.37 -26.04 -4.32
N HIS A 207 45.32 -25.24 -4.47
CA HIS A 207 44.42 -25.30 -5.63
C HIS A 207 45.12 -25.07 -6.97
N ILE A 208 46.13 -24.20 -7.01
CA ILE A 208 46.85 -23.83 -8.24
C ILE A 208 47.42 -25.04 -8.98
N PHE A 209 47.88 -26.09 -8.28
CA PHE A 209 48.40 -27.29 -8.93
C PHE A 209 47.32 -28.04 -9.71
N TYR A 210 46.14 -28.21 -9.11
CA TYR A 210 45.00 -28.88 -9.75
C TYR A 210 44.41 -28.03 -10.88
N GLN A 211 44.30 -26.72 -10.66
CA GLN A 211 43.83 -25.75 -11.66
C GLN A 211 44.74 -25.72 -12.88
N LEU A 212 46.06 -25.75 -12.70
CA LEU A 212 47.02 -25.81 -13.80
C LEU A 212 46.90 -27.12 -14.58
N VAL A 213 46.92 -28.27 -13.90
CA VAL A 213 46.91 -29.60 -14.55
C VAL A 213 45.59 -29.86 -15.29
N GLU A 214 44.44 -29.56 -14.67
CA GLU A 214 43.11 -29.82 -15.27
C GLU A 214 42.67 -28.70 -16.23
N GLY A 215 42.98 -27.44 -15.92
CA GLY A 215 42.49 -26.26 -16.63
C GLY A 215 43.43 -25.70 -17.69
N GLY A 216 44.74 -25.99 -17.62
CA GLY A 216 45.76 -25.49 -18.52
C GLY A 216 45.51 -25.85 -20.00
N GLU A 217 45.88 -24.94 -20.89
CA GLU A 217 45.87 -25.17 -22.34
C GLU A 217 46.87 -26.26 -22.72
N GLU A 218 46.57 -27.06 -23.76
CA GLU A 218 47.44 -28.20 -24.12
C GLU A 218 48.85 -27.77 -24.53
N GLU A 219 48.97 -26.61 -25.20
CA GLU A 219 50.26 -26.02 -25.55
C GLU A 219 51.08 -25.64 -24.30
N LEU A 220 50.44 -25.03 -23.30
CA LEU A 220 51.06 -24.66 -22.03
C LEU A 220 51.49 -25.92 -21.26
N LEU A 221 50.62 -26.93 -21.14
CA LEU A 221 50.94 -28.19 -20.47
C LEU A 221 52.13 -28.89 -21.15
N ARG A 222 52.17 -28.92 -22.49
CA ARG A 222 53.29 -29.49 -23.25
C ARG A 222 54.58 -28.73 -23.02
N TRP A 223 54.53 -27.40 -22.96
CA TRP A 223 55.71 -26.57 -22.67
C TRP A 223 56.27 -26.82 -21.26
N LEU A 224 55.37 -26.97 -20.28
CA LEU A 224 55.67 -27.30 -18.87
C LEU A 224 56.05 -28.78 -18.63
N GLY A 225 55.93 -29.64 -19.64
CA GLY A 225 56.13 -31.08 -19.49
C GLY A 225 55.09 -31.75 -18.59
N LEU A 226 53.90 -31.15 -18.47
CA LEU A 226 52.82 -31.68 -17.63
C LEU A 226 51.83 -32.50 -18.45
N GLU A 227 51.28 -33.55 -17.85
CA GLU A 227 50.17 -34.31 -18.40
C GLU A 227 48.90 -34.03 -17.61
N ARG A 228 47.74 -34.04 -18.29
CA ARG A 228 46.42 -33.82 -17.69
C ARG A 228 45.96 -35.05 -16.88
N ASN A 229 46.75 -35.42 -15.88
CA ASN A 229 46.49 -36.50 -14.93
C ASN A 229 47.19 -36.23 -13.59
N CYS A 230 46.43 -35.75 -12.60
CA CYS A 230 46.95 -35.45 -11.26
C CYS A 230 47.57 -36.67 -10.54
N GLN A 231 47.23 -37.91 -10.92
CA GLN A 231 47.76 -39.11 -10.26
C GLN A 231 49.23 -39.39 -10.60
N ARG A 232 49.77 -38.76 -11.66
CA ARG A 232 51.19 -38.91 -12.03
C ARG A 232 52.15 -38.12 -11.14
N TYR A 233 51.64 -37.22 -10.29
CA TYR A 233 52.46 -36.36 -9.46
C TYR A 233 52.35 -36.78 -8.00
N THR A 234 53.47 -37.19 -7.41
CA THR A 234 53.53 -37.69 -6.03
C THR A 234 52.95 -36.68 -5.04
N TYR A 235 53.28 -35.39 -5.20
CA TYR A 235 52.76 -34.30 -4.36
C TYR A 235 51.26 -34.00 -4.52
N LEU A 236 50.56 -34.63 -5.46
CA LEU A 236 49.10 -34.51 -5.63
C LEU A 236 48.35 -35.81 -5.28
N MET A 237 49.05 -36.94 -5.22
CA MET A 237 48.47 -38.27 -4.99
C MET A 237 48.28 -38.62 -3.50
N GLN A 238 49.17 -38.14 -2.61
CA GLN A 238 49.24 -38.60 -1.21
C GLN A 238 47.91 -38.45 -0.43
N GLY A 239 47.17 -37.37 -0.67
CA GLY A 239 45.86 -37.16 -0.04
C GLY A 239 44.71 -38.03 -0.58
N ASN A 240 44.95 -38.81 -1.65
CA ASN A 240 43.99 -39.69 -2.32
C ASN A 240 42.64 -39.02 -2.67
N CYS A 241 42.67 -37.74 -3.05
CA CYS A 241 41.48 -36.97 -3.40
C CYS A 241 41.72 -36.05 -4.62
N PRO A 242 41.81 -36.61 -5.83
CA PRO A 242 42.12 -35.82 -7.03
C PRO A 242 40.97 -34.93 -7.50
N LYS A 243 39.70 -35.29 -7.20
CA LYS A 243 38.51 -34.52 -7.59
C LYS A 243 37.64 -34.17 -6.39
N VAL A 244 37.08 -32.96 -6.40
CA VAL A 244 36.15 -32.45 -5.38
C VAL A 244 34.87 -32.01 -6.08
N SER A 245 33.71 -32.54 -5.68
CA SER A 245 32.42 -32.29 -6.36
C SER A 245 31.96 -30.83 -6.32
N SER A 246 32.39 -30.06 -5.31
CA SER A 246 32.04 -28.65 -5.12
C SER A 246 32.95 -27.68 -5.88
N ILE A 247 34.07 -28.13 -6.45
CA ILE A 247 35.09 -27.27 -7.09
C ILE A 247 35.25 -27.65 -8.55
N ASN A 248 35.22 -26.65 -9.42
CA ASN A 248 35.53 -26.82 -10.84
C ASN A 248 36.88 -26.17 -11.16
N ASP A 249 37.95 -26.95 -11.00
CA ASP A 249 39.33 -26.47 -11.18
C ASP A 249 39.57 -25.84 -12.58
N LYS A 250 38.83 -26.28 -13.61
CA LYS A 250 38.91 -25.73 -14.98
C LYS A 250 38.27 -24.33 -15.12
N SER A 251 37.16 -24.06 -14.42
CA SER A 251 36.59 -22.71 -14.42
C SER A 251 37.42 -21.76 -13.55
N GLU A 252 37.88 -22.24 -12.39
CA GLU A 252 38.72 -21.45 -11.49
C GLU A 252 40.05 -21.08 -12.14
N TRP A 253 40.66 -21.96 -12.93
CA TRP A 253 41.84 -21.65 -13.74
C TRP A 253 41.64 -20.41 -14.62
N LYS A 254 40.49 -20.28 -15.29
CA LYS A 254 40.17 -19.11 -16.12
C LYS A 254 40.07 -17.85 -15.28
N THR A 255 39.47 -17.95 -14.09
CA THR A 255 39.37 -16.84 -13.13
C THR A 255 40.74 -16.37 -12.68
N VAL A 256 41.64 -17.30 -12.32
CA VAL A 256 43.01 -17.00 -11.88
C VAL A 256 43.82 -16.36 -13.01
N ARG A 257 43.76 -16.89 -14.23
CA ARG A 257 44.47 -16.31 -15.39
C ARG A 257 44.00 -14.88 -15.68
N ASN A 258 42.69 -14.65 -15.69
CA ASN A 258 42.13 -13.31 -15.87
C ASN A 258 42.57 -12.35 -14.74
N ALA A 259 42.58 -12.83 -13.49
CA ALA A 259 43.02 -12.03 -12.36
C ALA A 259 44.51 -11.63 -12.47
N LEU A 260 45.40 -12.54 -12.87
CA LEU A 260 46.82 -12.24 -13.09
C LEU A 260 47.01 -11.14 -14.14
N SER A 261 46.26 -11.18 -15.25
CA SER A 261 46.31 -10.14 -16.28
C SER A 261 45.86 -8.76 -15.77
N VAL A 262 44.88 -8.69 -14.86
CA VAL A 262 44.39 -7.41 -14.29
C VAL A 262 45.32 -6.83 -13.22
N ILE A 263 46.08 -7.68 -12.52
CA ILE A 263 47.04 -7.27 -11.47
C ILE A 263 48.38 -6.81 -12.09
N GLU A 264 48.43 -6.62 -13.42
CA GLU A 264 49.61 -6.13 -14.16
C GLU A 264 50.82 -7.09 -14.11
N PHE A 265 50.58 -8.41 -14.00
CA PHE A 265 51.62 -9.39 -14.28
C PHE A 265 51.93 -9.40 -15.79
N SER A 266 53.21 -9.35 -16.16
CA SER A 266 53.60 -9.52 -17.56
C SER A 266 53.42 -10.98 -18.00
N GLU A 267 53.23 -11.24 -19.29
CA GLU A 267 53.16 -12.61 -19.80
C GLU A 267 54.42 -13.42 -19.45
N ALA A 268 55.59 -12.78 -19.45
CA ALA A 268 56.84 -13.38 -19.02
C ALA A 268 56.84 -13.75 -17.52
N ASP A 269 56.25 -12.92 -16.66
CA ASP A 269 56.07 -13.24 -15.24
C ASP A 269 55.14 -14.45 -15.06
N ILE A 270 54.05 -14.50 -15.83
CA ILE A 270 53.07 -15.59 -15.78
C ILE A 270 53.72 -16.91 -16.23
N GLU A 271 54.48 -16.90 -17.33
CA GLU A 271 55.23 -18.06 -17.82
C GLU A 271 56.26 -18.54 -16.80
N ASN A 272 57.07 -17.63 -16.25
CA ASN A 272 58.06 -17.96 -15.22
C ASN A 272 57.40 -18.51 -13.94
N LEU A 273 56.26 -17.97 -13.55
CA LEU A 273 55.49 -18.42 -12.38
C LEU A 273 54.97 -19.84 -12.59
N PHE A 274 54.35 -20.13 -13.72
CA PHE A 274 53.85 -21.47 -14.02
C PHE A 274 54.96 -22.48 -14.24
N ALA A 275 56.12 -22.06 -14.79
CA ALA A 275 57.31 -22.90 -14.85
C ALA A 275 57.80 -23.32 -13.46
N ILE A 276 57.77 -22.41 -12.47
CA ILE A 276 58.10 -22.74 -11.08
C ILE A 276 57.09 -23.72 -10.48
N ILE A 277 55.79 -23.52 -10.70
CA ILE A 277 54.77 -24.43 -10.18
C ILE A 277 54.89 -25.83 -10.78
N ALA A 278 55.14 -25.92 -12.09
CA ALA A 278 55.40 -27.19 -12.76
C ALA A 278 56.70 -27.85 -12.28
N SER A 279 57.76 -27.07 -12.02
CA SER A 279 59.03 -27.61 -11.53
C SER A 279 58.89 -28.21 -10.13
N VAL A 280 58.06 -27.63 -9.26
CA VAL A 280 57.74 -28.22 -7.94
C VAL A 280 57.05 -29.58 -8.08
N LEU A 281 56.14 -29.75 -9.03
CA LEU A 281 55.49 -31.04 -9.30
C LEU A 281 56.48 -32.09 -9.80
N HIS A 282 57.34 -31.73 -10.76
CA HIS A 282 58.38 -32.62 -11.27
C HIS A 282 59.42 -32.97 -10.21
N LEU A 283 59.78 -32.01 -9.35
CA LEU A 283 60.72 -32.22 -8.24
C LEU A 283 60.22 -33.31 -7.29
N GLY A 284 58.91 -33.38 -7.01
CA GLY A 284 58.32 -34.41 -6.17
C GLY A 284 58.34 -35.83 -6.74
N ASN A 285 58.56 -35.98 -8.04
CA ASN A 285 58.68 -37.28 -8.70
C ASN A 285 60.12 -37.80 -8.77
N ILE A 286 61.10 -37.01 -8.33
CA ILE A 286 62.50 -37.44 -8.23
C ILE A 286 62.63 -38.47 -7.12
N ASN A 287 63.10 -39.67 -7.48
CA ASN A 287 63.42 -40.75 -6.56
C ASN A 287 64.93 -40.94 -6.46
N PHE A 288 65.40 -41.33 -5.29
CA PHE A 288 66.81 -41.60 -5.00
C PHE A 288 67.02 -43.08 -4.77
N GLU A 289 68.10 -43.62 -5.34
CA GLU A 289 68.54 -45.00 -5.12
C GLU A 289 69.71 -45.03 -4.13
N ALA A 290 69.85 -46.11 -3.37
CA ALA A 290 70.98 -46.29 -2.47
C ALA A 290 72.20 -46.83 -3.23
N SER A 291 73.35 -46.17 -3.11
CA SER A 291 74.64 -46.71 -3.56
C SER A 291 75.06 -47.91 -2.69
N ALA A 292 76.08 -48.65 -3.14
CA ALA A 292 76.68 -49.73 -2.36
C ALA A 292 77.24 -49.28 -0.98
N GLN A 293 77.44 -47.97 -0.78
CA GLN A 293 77.94 -47.35 0.45
C GLN A 293 76.81 -46.66 1.24
N GLY A 294 75.55 -46.76 0.80
CA GLY A 294 74.38 -46.14 1.45
C GLY A 294 74.12 -44.68 1.08
N TYR A 295 74.84 -44.13 0.08
CA TYR A 295 74.67 -42.75 -0.38
C TYR A 295 73.56 -42.63 -1.43
N ALA A 296 72.90 -41.47 -1.48
CA ALA A 296 71.87 -41.17 -2.45
C ALA A 296 72.47 -41.00 -3.86
N LEU A 297 72.11 -41.89 -4.78
CA LEU A 297 72.35 -41.77 -6.21
C LEU A 297 71.08 -41.34 -6.91
N LEU A 298 71.24 -40.49 -7.92
CA LEU A 298 70.14 -40.00 -8.74
C LEU A 298 70.49 -40.32 -10.20
N ASN A 299 69.75 -41.24 -10.80
CA ASN A 299 69.90 -41.57 -12.21
C ASN A 299 69.34 -40.41 -13.05
N ASN A 300 69.96 -40.11 -14.20
CA ASN A 300 69.60 -38.97 -15.03
C ASN A 300 68.17 -39.15 -15.60
N SER A 301 67.17 -38.72 -14.84
CA SER A 301 65.76 -39.02 -15.08
C SER A 301 65.12 -37.95 -15.95
N GLN A 302 63.97 -38.24 -16.57
CA GLN A 302 63.27 -37.24 -17.38
C GLN A 302 62.83 -36.04 -16.51
N GLU A 303 62.51 -36.31 -15.24
CA GLU A 303 62.07 -35.34 -14.25
C GLU A 303 63.16 -34.31 -13.94
N ILE A 304 64.42 -34.73 -13.76
CA ILE A 304 65.50 -33.76 -13.49
C ILE A 304 65.78 -32.86 -14.69
N HIS A 305 65.60 -33.38 -15.91
CA HIS A 305 65.66 -32.60 -17.14
C HIS A 305 64.55 -31.54 -17.20
N TRP A 306 63.32 -31.90 -16.82
CA TRP A 306 62.22 -30.93 -16.74
C TRP A 306 62.46 -29.86 -15.68
N VAL A 307 62.88 -30.24 -14.46
CA VAL A 307 63.19 -29.26 -13.41
C VAL A 307 64.33 -28.33 -13.83
N SER A 308 65.38 -28.88 -14.45
CA SER A 308 66.51 -28.12 -15.00
C SER A 308 66.05 -27.11 -16.06
N LYS A 309 65.19 -27.54 -17.01
CA LYS A 309 64.65 -26.67 -18.05
C LYS A 309 63.77 -25.54 -17.50
N LEU A 310 62.86 -25.88 -16.57
CA LEU A 310 61.85 -24.94 -16.06
C LEU A 310 62.40 -23.92 -15.07
N LEU A 311 63.34 -24.34 -14.21
CA LEU A 311 64.06 -23.42 -13.32
C LEU A 311 65.24 -22.75 -14.05
N GLY A 312 65.67 -23.27 -15.19
CA GLY A 312 66.83 -22.74 -15.91
C GLY A 312 68.14 -22.92 -15.15
N VAL A 313 68.27 -24.03 -14.43
CA VAL A 313 69.48 -24.42 -13.67
C VAL A 313 70.14 -25.59 -14.38
N PRO A 314 71.48 -25.63 -14.55
CA PRO A 314 72.14 -26.79 -15.15
C PRO A 314 71.85 -28.09 -14.40
N ALA A 315 71.40 -29.13 -15.12
CA ALA A 315 71.10 -30.45 -14.56
C ALA A 315 72.20 -31.04 -13.64
N PRO A 316 73.51 -31.00 -13.98
CA PRO A 316 74.54 -31.56 -13.09
C PRO A 316 74.67 -30.78 -11.77
N VAL A 317 74.45 -29.46 -11.80
CA VAL A 317 74.47 -28.61 -10.60
C VAL A 317 73.29 -28.93 -9.69
N LEU A 318 72.10 -29.11 -10.28
CA LEU A 318 70.90 -29.52 -9.55
C LEU A 318 71.04 -30.91 -8.93
N GLN A 319 71.58 -31.88 -9.69
CA GLN A 319 71.82 -33.24 -9.21
C GLN A 319 72.80 -33.26 -8.03
N HIS A 320 73.91 -32.52 -8.14
CA HIS A 320 74.89 -32.40 -7.06
C HIS A 320 74.27 -31.71 -5.83
N GLY A 321 73.45 -30.68 -6.02
CA GLY A 321 72.73 -30.00 -4.95
C GLY A 321 71.74 -30.88 -4.17
N LEU A 322 71.11 -31.85 -4.84
CA LEU A 322 70.18 -32.78 -4.22
C LEU A 322 70.85 -34.00 -3.56
N THR A 323 72.11 -34.28 -3.90
CA THR A 323 72.83 -35.49 -3.46
C THR A 323 74.00 -35.23 -2.52
N HIS A 324 74.52 -33.99 -2.44
CA HIS A 324 75.70 -33.64 -1.63
C HIS A 324 75.48 -32.41 -0.77
N LYS A 325 75.82 -32.49 0.51
CA LYS A 325 75.88 -31.36 1.45
C LYS A 325 77.22 -30.64 1.36
N LYS A 326 77.20 -29.31 1.20
CA LYS A 326 78.40 -28.47 1.39
C LYS A 326 78.63 -28.23 2.89
N ILE A 327 79.81 -28.59 3.40
CA ILE A 327 80.25 -28.36 4.77
C ILE A 327 81.51 -27.49 4.72
N GLU A 328 81.45 -26.30 5.32
CA GLU A 328 82.61 -25.41 5.46
C GLU A 328 83.26 -25.64 6.82
N ALA A 329 84.48 -26.18 6.82
CA ALA A 329 85.27 -26.38 8.02
C ALA A 329 86.45 -25.39 8.03
N LYS A 330 86.29 -24.29 8.79
CA LYS A 330 87.27 -23.21 9.07
C LYS A 330 87.85 -22.48 7.83
N MET A 331 88.41 -23.17 6.83
CA MET A 331 88.91 -22.62 5.56
C MET A 331 88.79 -23.56 4.33
N GLU A 332 88.33 -24.82 4.50
CA GLU A 332 88.14 -25.77 3.40
C GLU A 332 86.65 -26.05 3.15
N GLU A 333 86.26 -26.12 1.87
CA GLU A 333 84.93 -26.53 1.43
C GLU A 333 84.91 -28.02 1.14
N VAL A 334 84.21 -28.80 1.97
CA VAL A 334 84.09 -30.26 1.82
C VAL A 334 82.67 -30.61 1.41
N HIS A 335 82.52 -31.39 0.35
CA HIS A 335 81.23 -31.93 -0.09
C HIS A 335 81.03 -33.33 0.47
N SER A 336 80.06 -33.49 1.36
CA SER A 336 79.67 -34.80 1.92
C SER A 336 78.44 -35.32 1.20
N PRO A 337 78.43 -36.57 0.70
CA PRO A 337 77.23 -37.16 0.11
C PRO A 337 76.10 -37.31 1.15
N PHE A 338 74.85 -37.19 0.70
CA PHE A 338 73.65 -37.46 1.50
C PHE A 338 73.34 -38.96 1.54
N SER A 339 72.69 -39.42 2.62
CA SER A 339 71.93 -40.67 2.56
C SER A 339 70.63 -40.49 1.79
N VAL A 340 69.98 -41.58 1.40
CA VAL A 340 68.69 -41.55 0.67
C VAL A 340 67.64 -40.71 1.42
N GLU A 341 67.51 -40.90 2.72
CA GLU A 341 66.56 -40.15 3.55
C GLU A 341 66.87 -38.65 3.59
N HIS A 342 68.15 -38.28 3.75
CA HIS A 342 68.58 -36.89 3.72
C HIS A 342 68.38 -36.23 2.34
N ALA A 343 68.52 -36.99 1.25
CA ALA A 343 68.30 -36.49 -0.10
C ALA A 343 66.80 -36.23 -0.38
N VAL A 344 65.92 -37.12 0.10
CA VAL A 344 64.46 -36.89 0.09
C VAL A 344 64.11 -35.65 0.90
N TYR A 345 64.67 -35.50 2.10
CA TYR A 345 64.48 -34.30 2.91
C TYR A 345 64.97 -33.04 2.18
N ALA A 346 66.14 -33.09 1.54
CA ALA A 346 66.70 -31.96 0.78
C ALA A 346 65.81 -31.56 -0.40
N ARG A 347 65.27 -32.54 -1.15
CA ARG A 347 64.31 -32.34 -2.23
C ARG A 347 63.04 -31.65 -1.72
N ASP A 348 62.47 -32.14 -0.62
CA ASP A 348 61.23 -31.61 -0.06
C ASP A 348 61.45 -30.22 0.55
N ALA A 349 62.58 -30.00 1.23
CA ALA A 349 62.99 -28.69 1.73
C ALA A 349 63.14 -27.67 0.59
N LEU A 350 63.74 -28.08 -0.53
CA LEU A 350 63.86 -27.24 -1.72
C LEU A 350 62.50 -26.92 -2.33
N ALA A 351 61.60 -27.91 -2.46
CA ALA A 351 60.24 -27.72 -2.98
C ALA A 351 59.46 -26.70 -2.14
N LYS A 352 59.48 -26.87 -0.81
CA LYS A 352 58.85 -25.96 0.17
C LYS A 352 59.43 -24.55 0.09
N ALA A 353 60.75 -24.44 -0.03
CA ALA A 353 61.44 -23.14 -0.10
C ALA A 353 61.13 -22.39 -1.41
N ILE A 354 61.15 -23.08 -2.55
CA ILE A 354 60.78 -22.51 -3.85
C ILE A 354 59.35 -21.99 -3.78
N TYR A 355 58.38 -22.85 -3.42
CA TYR A 355 56.97 -22.46 -3.37
C TYR A 355 56.72 -21.31 -2.38
N GLY A 356 57.28 -21.40 -1.17
CA GLY A 356 57.10 -20.38 -0.14
C GLY A 356 57.69 -19.02 -0.53
N ARG A 357 58.88 -18.98 -1.14
CA ARG A 357 59.48 -17.74 -1.62
C ARG A 357 58.73 -17.17 -2.82
N THR A 358 58.27 -18.02 -3.75
CA THR A 358 57.43 -17.62 -4.89
C THR A 358 56.10 -17.03 -4.43
N PHE A 359 55.46 -17.61 -3.40
CA PHE A 359 54.25 -17.04 -2.80
C PHE A 359 54.50 -15.65 -2.21
N ASN A 360 55.59 -15.46 -1.47
CA ASN A 360 55.96 -14.15 -0.94
C ASN A 360 56.23 -13.13 -2.06
N TRP A 361 56.92 -13.54 -3.12
CA TRP A 361 57.13 -12.70 -4.31
C TRP A 361 55.80 -12.32 -4.97
N LEU A 362 54.87 -13.26 -5.09
CA LEU A 362 53.54 -13.01 -5.66
C LEU A 362 52.76 -11.99 -4.83
N VAL A 363 52.79 -12.11 -3.49
CA VAL A 363 52.18 -11.11 -2.58
C VAL A 363 52.86 -9.74 -2.74
N ASN A 364 54.18 -9.70 -2.85
CA ASN A 364 54.92 -8.45 -3.06
C ASN A 364 54.58 -7.79 -4.41
N LYS A 365 54.43 -8.57 -5.48
CA LYS A 365 53.99 -8.08 -6.79
C LYS A 365 52.57 -7.51 -6.75
N VAL A 366 51.66 -8.19 -6.06
CA VAL A 366 50.31 -7.66 -5.81
C VAL A 366 50.41 -6.33 -5.05
N ASN A 367 51.26 -6.24 -4.02
CA ASN A 367 51.47 -5.01 -3.27
C ASN A 367 52.05 -3.87 -4.11
N GLU A 368 52.99 -4.14 -5.02
CA GLU A 368 53.51 -3.15 -5.96
C GLU A 368 52.39 -2.58 -6.85
N SER A 369 51.45 -3.43 -7.30
CA SER A 369 50.29 -3.01 -8.11
C SER A 369 49.26 -2.18 -7.31
N LEU A 370 49.22 -2.36 -5.99
CA LEU A 370 48.30 -1.69 -5.06
C LEU A 370 48.92 -0.46 -4.39
N ALA A 371 50.24 -0.29 -4.51
CA ALA A 371 50.99 0.77 -3.86
C ALA A 371 50.54 2.13 -4.37
N ASN A 372 50.16 2.99 -3.43
CA ASN A 372 49.82 4.37 -3.73
C ASN A 372 51.10 5.19 -3.94
N LYS A 373 51.16 5.94 -5.05
CA LYS A 373 52.29 6.82 -5.40
C LYS A 373 52.22 8.21 -4.71
N ASP A 374 51.09 8.58 -4.11
CA ASP A 374 50.93 9.84 -3.39
C ASP A 374 51.48 9.78 -1.95
N SER A 375 52.16 10.84 -1.53
CA SER A 375 52.79 11.01 -0.21
C SER A 375 51.89 11.69 0.84
N SER A 376 50.62 11.95 0.53
CA SER A 376 49.68 12.59 1.46
C SER A 376 49.36 11.72 2.69
N ARG A 377 48.93 12.35 3.79
CA ARG A 377 48.48 11.66 5.01
C ARG A 377 47.22 10.83 4.70
N LYS A 378 47.22 9.56 5.11
CA LYS A 378 46.18 8.58 4.82
C LYS A 378 45.61 8.01 6.12
N THR A 379 44.35 7.60 6.07
CA THR A 379 43.74 6.74 7.08
C THR A 379 43.61 5.33 6.52
N VAL A 380 43.59 4.33 7.40
CA VAL A 380 43.61 2.92 6.99
C VAL A 380 42.46 2.16 7.64
N ILE A 381 41.82 1.28 6.86
CA ILE A 381 40.98 0.20 7.38
C ILE A 381 41.66 -1.12 7.04
N GLY A 382 42.16 -1.80 8.07
CA GLY A 382 42.73 -3.14 7.96
C GLY A 382 41.64 -4.22 8.00
N LEU A 383 41.73 -5.24 7.16
CA LEU A 383 40.89 -6.43 7.21
C LEU A 383 41.77 -7.63 7.57
N LEU A 384 41.52 -8.24 8.72
CA LEU A 384 42.25 -9.42 9.17
C LEU A 384 41.38 -10.67 8.96
N ASP A 385 41.75 -11.47 7.96
CA ASP A 385 41.19 -12.81 7.69
C ASP A 385 42.25 -13.85 8.05
N ILE A 386 42.09 -14.47 9.22
CA ILE A 386 42.99 -15.49 9.74
C ILE A 386 42.31 -16.86 9.73
N TYR A 387 43.11 -17.92 9.69
CA TYR A 387 42.64 -19.28 9.89
C TYR A 387 41.91 -19.41 11.25
N GLY A 388 40.91 -20.27 11.30
CA GLY A 388 40.17 -20.53 12.54
C GLY A 388 40.97 -21.39 13.50
N PHE A 389 40.51 -21.47 14.75
CA PHE A 389 40.99 -22.49 15.69
C PHE A 389 40.74 -23.89 15.10
N GLU A 390 41.75 -24.77 15.13
CA GLU A 390 41.68 -26.11 14.52
C GLU A 390 41.85 -27.21 15.56
N VAL A 391 40.89 -28.14 15.57
CA VAL A 391 40.95 -29.39 16.33
C VAL A 391 40.61 -30.54 15.40
N PHE A 392 41.60 -31.37 15.10
CA PHE A 392 41.51 -32.57 14.28
C PHE A 392 41.70 -33.83 15.15
N SER A 393 41.50 -35.00 14.54
CA SER A 393 41.77 -36.29 15.17
C SER A 393 43.24 -36.45 15.55
N VAL A 394 44.15 -35.98 14.69
CA VAL A 394 45.59 -35.90 14.93
C VAL A 394 46.02 -34.45 14.68
N ASN A 395 46.47 -33.75 15.71
CA ASN A 395 46.97 -32.38 15.60
C ASN A 395 48.50 -32.40 15.60
N SER A 396 49.10 -31.59 14.73
CA SER A 396 50.54 -31.53 14.51
C SER A 396 51.06 -30.10 14.76
N PHE A 397 52.34 -29.85 14.47
CA PHE A 397 53.02 -28.56 14.54
C PHE A 397 52.21 -27.41 13.89
N GLU A 398 51.58 -27.68 12.74
CA GLU A 398 50.78 -26.70 12.01
C GLU A 398 49.56 -26.22 12.84
N GLN A 399 48.82 -27.14 13.44
CA GLN A 399 47.69 -26.82 14.33
C GLN A 399 48.17 -26.09 15.58
N PHE A 400 49.33 -26.47 16.12
CA PHE A 400 49.94 -25.77 17.27
C PHE A 400 50.20 -24.29 16.94
N CYS A 401 50.81 -23.99 15.80
CA CYS A 401 51.03 -22.61 15.35
C CYS A 401 49.70 -21.86 15.15
N ILE A 402 48.73 -22.50 14.48
CA ILE A 402 47.40 -21.93 14.23
C ILE A 402 46.67 -21.57 15.52
N ASN A 403 46.68 -22.48 16.49
CA ASN A 403 45.99 -22.31 17.77
C ASN A 403 46.70 -21.27 18.65
N TYR A 404 48.04 -21.19 18.63
CA TYR A 404 48.79 -20.13 19.30
C TYR A 404 48.46 -18.73 18.76
N CYS A 405 48.35 -18.55 17.43
CA CYS A 405 47.90 -17.29 16.84
C CYS A 405 46.49 -16.90 17.31
N ASN A 406 45.55 -17.85 17.32
CA ASN A 406 44.19 -17.60 17.79
C ASN A 406 44.16 -17.22 19.29
N GLU A 407 44.98 -17.90 20.12
CA GLU A 407 45.15 -17.56 21.54
C GLU A 407 45.64 -16.10 21.70
N LYS A 408 46.64 -15.70 20.90
CA LYS A 408 47.19 -14.34 20.94
C LYS A 408 46.21 -13.28 20.49
N LEU A 409 45.49 -13.51 19.39
CA LEU A 409 44.47 -12.57 18.92
C LEU A 409 43.30 -12.47 19.89
N GLN A 410 42.94 -13.55 20.57
CA GLN A 410 41.93 -13.51 21.63
C GLN A 410 42.43 -12.72 22.84
N GLN A 411 43.71 -12.84 23.21
CA GLN A 411 44.30 -12.03 24.28
C GLN A 411 44.23 -10.54 23.93
N LEU A 412 44.67 -10.18 22.72
CA LEU A 412 44.61 -8.82 22.21
C LEU A 412 43.18 -8.28 22.22
N PHE A 413 42.22 -9.09 21.76
CA PHE A 413 40.80 -8.76 21.76
C PHE A 413 40.28 -8.40 23.16
N ILE A 414 40.55 -9.27 24.15
CA ILE A 414 40.13 -9.07 25.53
C ILE A 414 40.76 -7.79 26.07
N GLN A 415 42.06 -7.59 25.84
CA GLN A 415 42.79 -6.42 26.30
C GLN A 415 42.25 -5.12 25.69
N LEU A 416 42.09 -5.04 24.37
CA LEU A 416 41.57 -3.84 23.70
C LEU A 416 40.12 -3.55 24.10
N THR A 417 39.26 -4.57 24.16
CA THR A 417 37.85 -4.37 24.51
C THR A 417 37.68 -3.92 25.96
N LEU A 418 38.38 -4.56 26.91
CA LEU A 418 38.29 -4.16 28.32
C LEU A 418 38.92 -2.80 28.57
N LYS A 419 40.12 -2.56 28.02
CA LYS A 419 40.83 -1.29 28.18
C LYS A 419 40.03 -0.12 27.61
N SER A 420 39.48 -0.25 26.41
CA SER A 420 38.67 0.81 25.80
C SER A 420 37.41 1.12 26.61
N GLU A 421 36.75 0.11 27.20
CA GLU A 421 35.58 0.34 28.06
C GLU A 421 35.97 0.99 29.40
N GLN A 422 37.09 0.59 30.00
CA GLN A 422 37.60 1.18 31.24
C GLN A 422 37.97 2.65 31.06
N GLU A 423 38.73 2.98 30.01
CA GLU A 423 39.18 4.35 29.71
C GLU A 423 37.98 5.28 29.43
N GLU A 424 36.96 4.80 28.73
CA GLU A 424 35.73 5.55 28.47
C GLU A 424 34.97 5.84 29.77
N TYR A 425 34.90 4.88 30.70
CA TYR A 425 34.16 5.06 31.96
C TYR A 425 34.90 6.01 32.89
N GLU A 426 36.23 5.89 32.95
CA GLU A 426 37.08 6.82 33.67
C GLU A 426 36.95 8.25 33.11
N THR A 427 37.02 8.40 31.78
CA THR A 427 36.85 9.69 31.09
C THR A 427 35.50 10.33 31.37
N GLU A 428 34.44 9.51 31.42
CA GLU A 428 33.07 9.97 31.67
C GLU A 428 32.71 10.03 33.16
N GLY A 429 33.61 9.63 34.06
CA GLY A 429 33.42 9.67 35.51
C GLY A 429 32.42 8.64 36.05
N ILE A 430 32.35 7.46 35.44
CA ILE A 430 31.44 6.36 35.77
C ILE A 430 32.22 5.27 36.51
N GLU A 431 31.64 4.72 37.58
CA GLU A 431 32.24 3.61 38.34
C GLU A 431 32.32 2.34 37.50
N TRP A 432 33.51 1.71 37.49
CA TRP A 432 33.76 0.45 36.80
C TRP A 432 33.48 -0.75 37.70
N GLU A 433 32.58 -1.64 37.26
CA GLU A 433 32.34 -2.94 37.91
C GLU A 433 33.29 -4.00 37.30
N PRO A 434 34.15 -4.67 38.10
CA PRO A 434 35.05 -5.70 37.58
C PRO A 434 34.31 -6.88 36.98
N VAL A 435 34.53 -7.15 35.69
CA VAL A 435 33.93 -8.29 34.99
C VAL A 435 34.85 -9.51 35.10
N PRO A 436 34.39 -10.66 35.61
CA PRO A 436 35.19 -11.88 35.59
C PRO A 436 35.34 -12.39 34.15
N PHE A 437 36.58 -12.49 33.67
CA PHE A 437 36.90 -13.03 32.34
C PHE A 437 38.01 -14.09 32.44
N PHE A 438 38.07 -14.98 31.45
CA PHE A 438 39.12 -15.99 31.36
C PHE A 438 40.44 -15.36 30.93
N ASN A 439 41.45 -15.40 31.79
CA ASN A 439 42.76 -14.84 31.49
C ASN A 439 43.62 -15.82 30.69
N ASN A 440 43.55 -15.73 29.36
CA ASN A 440 44.32 -16.56 28.45
C ASN A 440 45.80 -16.16 28.32
N LYS A 441 46.25 -15.08 28.97
CA LYS A 441 47.67 -14.69 29.00
C LYS A 441 48.57 -15.80 29.51
N ILE A 442 48.09 -16.59 30.49
CA ILE A 442 48.84 -17.71 31.08
C ILE A 442 49.20 -18.75 30.02
N ILE A 443 48.31 -19.00 29.05
CA ILE A 443 48.54 -19.95 27.95
C ILE A 443 49.49 -19.35 26.92
N CYS A 444 49.34 -18.07 26.58
CA CYS A 444 50.29 -17.36 25.73
C CYS A 444 51.71 -17.39 26.32
N ASP A 445 51.85 -17.12 27.61
CA ASP A 445 53.12 -17.12 28.32
C ASP A 445 53.73 -18.54 28.36
N LEU A 446 52.93 -19.58 28.56
CA LEU A 446 53.38 -20.99 28.46
C LEU A 446 54.01 -21.29 27.08
N VAL A 447 53.45 -20.75 26.01
CA VAL A 447 53.97 -20.98 24.66
C VAL A 447 55.21 -20.13 24.38
N GLU A 448 55.18 -18.84 24.75
CA GLU A 448 56.13 -17.84 24.25
C GLU A 448 57.18 -17.35 25.25
N ALA A 449 57.10 -17.73 26.53
CA ALA A 449 58.01 -17.26 27.57
C ALA A 449 59.47 -17.46 27.14
N LYS A 450 60.30 -16.42 27.38
CA LYS A 450 61.73 -16.50 27.09
C LYS A 450 62.36 -17.58 27.97
N HIS A 451 63.10 -18.50 27.37
CA HIS A 451 63.85 -19.60 28.02
C HIS A 451 63.02 -20.71 28.68
N LYS A 452 61.70 -20.52 28.87
CA LYS A 452 60.82 -21.52 29.52
C LYS A 452 59.56 -21.86 28.72
N GLY A 453 59.31 -21.16 27.62
CA GLY A 453 58.16 -21.43 26.76
C GLY A 453 58.40 -22.60 25.82
N ILE A 454 57.32 -23.24 25.36
CA ILE A 454 57.37 -24.36 24.40
C ILE A 454 58.21 -24.00 23.16
N VAL A 455 58.08 -22.76 22.67
CA VAL A 455 58.85 -22.25 21.52
C VAL A 455 60.36 -22.25 21.79
N SER A 456 60.78 -21.77 22.96
CA SER A 456 62.20 -21.75 23.33
C SER A 456 62.76 -23.15 23.54
N LEU A 457 61.98 -24.05 24.15
CA LEU A 457 62.39 -25.45 24.35
C LEU A 457 62.56 -26.18 23.01
N LEU A 458 61.65 -25.93 22.06
CA LEU A 458 61.72 -26.51 20.73
C LEU A 458 62.96 -26.02 19.97
N ASP A 459 63.24 -24.73 20.02
CA ASP A 459 64.44 -24.14 19.40
C ASP A 459 65.73 -24.68 20.01
N GLU A 460 65.79 -24.83 21.34
CA GLU A 460 66.96 -25.40 22.01
C GLU A 460 67.21 -26.85 21.63
N GLU A 461 66.17 -27.68 21.52
CA GLU A 461 66.33 -29.08 21.07
C GLU A 461 66.71 -29.16 19.59
N CYS A 462 66.18 -28.28 18.73
CA CYS A 462 66.64 -28.13 17.35
C CYS A 462 68.14 -27.74 17.26
N LEU A 463 68.68 -27.08 18.29
CA LEU A 463 70.07 -26.61 18.35
C LEU A 463 71.02 -27.58 19.08
N ARG A 464 70.49 -28.64 19.71
CA ARG A 464 71.26 -29.58 20.53
C ARG A 464 72.27 -30.36 19.67
N PRO A 465 73.58 -30.38 20.04
CA PRO A 465 74.54 -31.26 19.38
C PRO A 465 74.32 -32.72 19.85
N GLY A 466 73.79 -33.57 18.97
CA GLY A 466 73.50 -34.98 19.22
C GLY A 466 72.32 -35.51 18.38
N GLU A 467 71.89 -36.76 18.60
CA GLU A 467 70.65 -37.32 18.04
C GLU A 467 69.43 -36.77 18.79
N ALA A 468 69.05 -35.52 18.53
CA ALA A 468 67.81 -34.94 19.03
C ALA A 468 66.61 -35.61 18.32
N THR A 469 65.62 -36.07 19.09
CA THR A 469 64.40 -36.70 18.57
C THR A 469 63.17 -36.00 19.12
N ASP A 470 62.01 -36.17 18.47
CA ASP A 470 60.77 -35.55 18.95
C ASP A 470 60.40 -36.00 20.38
N LEU A 471 60.81 -37.23 20.77
CA LEU A 471 60.61 -37.75 22.12
C LEU A 471 61.50 -37.05 23.14
N THR A 472 62.76 -36.72 22.81
CA THR A 472 63.63 -35.96 23.73
C THR A 472 63.11 -34.54 23.94
N PHE A 473 62.47 -33.96 22.92
CA PHE A 473 61.73 -32.70 23.07
C PHE A 473 60.53 -32.82 24.02
N LEU A 474 59.74 -33.90 23.91
CA LEU A 474 58.63 -34.16 24.84
C LEU A 474 59.10 -34.33 26.28
N GLU A 475 60.19 -35.09 26.50
CA GLU A 475 60.76 -35.29 27.84
C GLU A 475 61.23 -33.97 28.47
N LYS A 476 61.89 -33.11 27.70
CA LYS A 476 62.31 -31.79 28.17
C LYS A 476 61.13 -30.89 28.53
N MET A 477 60.03 -30.97 27.77
CA MET A 477 58.79 -30.29 28.14
C MET A 477 58.24 -30.84 29.47
N GLU A 478 58.24 -32.15 29.69
CA GLU A 478 57.78 -32.75 30.94
C GLU A 478 58.60 -32.26 32.15
N GLU A 479 59.91 -32.08 32.00
CA GLU A 479 60.80 -31.58 33.07
C GLU A 479 60.57 -30.10 33.40
N GLU A 480 60.50 -29.23 32.38
CA GLU A 480 60.45 -27.76 32.58
C GLU A 480 59.03 -27.22 32.78
N ILE A 481 58.03 -27.78 32.08
CA ILE A 481 56.63 -27.28 32.07
C ILE A 481 55.61 -28.28 32.63
N GLY A 482 56.04 -29.46 33.12
CA GLY A 482 55.15 -30.51 33.61
C GLY A 482 54.22 -30.12 34.77
N ASN A 483 54.59 -29.12 35.57
CA ASN A 483 53.76 -28.62 36.68
C ASN A 483 52.71 -27.58 36.27
N HIS A 484 52.66 -27.18 35.00
CA HIS A 484 51.78 -26.10 34.55
C HIS A 484 50.33 -26.58 34.42
N PRO A 485 49.32 -25.84 34.95
CA PRO A 485 47.92 -26.30 34.99
C PRO A 485 47.28 -26.50 33.61
N HIS A 486 47.83 -25.87 32.57
CA HIS A 486 47.34 -25.98 31.18
C HIS A 486 48.12 -26.99 30.31
N PHE A 487 49.06 -27.75 30.88
CA PHE A 487 49.89 -28.71 30.16
C PHE A 487 49.72 -30.12 30.74
N VAL A 488 49.46 -31.11 29.89
CA VAL A 488 49.25 -32.51 30.31
C VAL A 488 49.92 -33.45 29.31
N THR A 489 50.68 -34.43 29.79
CA THR A 489 51.23 -35.53 28.96
C THR A 489 50.76 -36.89 29.45
N HIS A 490 51.06 -37.96 28.69
CA HIS A 490 50.75 -39.33 29.13
C HIS A 490 51.37 -39.68 30.49
N LYS A 491 52.59 -39.21 30.81
CA LYS A 491 53.23 -39.46 32.11
C LYS A 491 52.50 -38.74 33.25
N LEU A 492 52.09 -37.49 33.02
CA LEU A 492 51.46 -36.61 34.01
C LEU A 492 49.93 -36.82 34.15
N ALA A 493 49.30 -37.50 33.20
CA ALA A 493 47.85 -37.70 33.17
C ALA A 493 47.32 -38.71 34.21
N ASN A 494 46.10 -38.46 34.70
CA ASN A 494 45.32 -39.38 35.53
C ASN A 494 44.90 -40.66 34.76
N GLN A 495 44.52 -41.74 35.46
CA GLN A 495 44.14 -43.03 34.84
C GLN A 495 43.07 -42.94 33.75
N LYS A 496 42.11 -41.99 33.85
CA LYS A 496 41.09 -41.76 32.81
C LYS A 496 41.65 -41.06 31.58
N THR A 497 42.50 -40.06 31.74
CA THR A 497 43.08 -39.27 30.63
C THR A 497 44.17 -40.03 29.89
N ARG A 498 44.91 -40.93 30.57
CA ARG A 498 45.89 -41.85 29.92
C ARG A 498 45.28 -42.76 28.84
N LYS A 499 43.98 -43.06 28.90
CA LYS A 499 43.30 -43.84 27.84
C LYS A 499 43.12 -43.09 26.51
N THR A 500 43.32 -41.76 26.52
CA THR A 500 43.06 -40.87 25.38
C THR A 500 44.31 -40.15 24.86
N LEU A 501 45.48 -40.42 25.45
CA LEU A 501 46.76 -39.77 25.16
C LEU A 501 47.78 -40.87 24.83
N GLU A 502 48.49 -40.75 23.72
CA GLU A 502 49.58 -41.67 23.40
C GLU A 502 50.90 -41.20 24.06
N ARG A 503 51.92 -42.07 24.07
CA ARG A 503 53.23 -41.75 24.68
C ARG A 503 53.97 -40.60 23.98
N GLY A 504 53.66 -40.35 22.71
CA GLY A 504 54.22 -39.25 21.90
C GLY A 504 53.32 -38.01 21.85
N ASP A 505 52.33 -37.88 22.74
CA ASP A 505 51.39 -36.77 22.72
C ASP A 505 51.52 -35.85 23.93
N PHE A 506 51.30 -34.56 23.70
CA PHE A 506 51.03 -33.58 24.75
C PHE A 506 49.68 -32.91 24.51
N ARG A 507 49.03 -32.47 25.59
CA ARG A 507 47.74 -31.80 25.56
C ARG A 507 47.85 -30.43 26.18
N LEU A 508 47.32 -29.43 25.47
CA LEU A 508 47.19 -28.06 25.95
C LEU A 508 45.72 -27.73 26.20
N LEU A 509 45.47 -27.09 27.34
CA LEU A 509 44.16 -26.54 27.69
C LEU A 509 44.07 -25.09 27.19
N HIS A 510 43.67 -24.93 25.93
CA HIS A 510 43.46 -23.62 25.28
C HIS A 510 42.18 -22.94 25.79
N TYR A 511 41.99 -21.64 25.52
CA TYR A 511 40.71 -20.95 25.80
C TYR A 511 39.50 -21.62 25.12
N ALA A 512 39.75 -22.26 23.97
CA ALA A 512 38.74 -22.93 23.17
C ALA A 512 38.34 -24.32 23.69
N GLY A 513 39.23 -24.98 24.43
CA GLY A 513 39.10 -26.38 24.82
C GLY A 513 40.43 -27.11 24.85
N GLU A 514 40.38 -28.41 25.11
CA GLU A 514 41.57 -29.26 25.15
C GLU A 514 41.99 -29.69 23.75
N VAL A 515 43.27 -29.53 23.41
CA VAL A 515 43.83 -29.99 22.14
C VAL A 515 45.02 -30.91 22.40
N THR A 516 44.99 -32.09 21.80
CA THR A 516 46.08 -33.08 21.89
C THR A 516 46.92 -33.02 20.62
N TYR A 517 48.22 -32.78 20.78
CA TYR A 517 49.20 -32.66 19.71
C TYR A 517 50.18 -33.83 19.76
N CYS A 518 50.45 -34.42 18.59
CA CYS A 518 51.45 -35.47 18.42
C CYS A 518 52.81 -34.82 18.14
N VAL A 519 53.84 -35.09 18.96
CA VAL A 519 55.17 -34.48 18.79
C VAL A 519 55.92 -34.98 17.56
N VAL A 520 55.50 -36.10 16.97
CA VAL A 520 56.21 -36.71 15.84
C VAL A 520 56.30 -35.73 14.67
N GLY A 521 57.53 -35.46 14.22
CA GLY A 521 57.86 -34.51 13.17
C GLY A 521 57.92 -33.04 13.59
N PHE A 522 57.80 -32.69 14.88
CA PHE A 522 57.88 -31.30 15.34
C PHE A 522 59.26 -30.69 15.06
N LEU A 523 60.35 -31.41 15.35
CA LEU A 523 61.71 -30.90 15.14
C LEU A 523 61.98 -30.67 13.65
N ASP A 524 61.60 -31.63 12.80
CA ASP A 524 61.82 -31.55 11.35
C ASP A 524 61.05 -30.41 10.71
N LYS A 525 59.80 -30.21 11.14
CA LYS A 525 58.94 -29.12 10.68
C LYS A 525 59.42 -27.76 11.15
N ASN A 526 59.99 -27.69 12.37
CA ASN A 526 60.50 -26.44 12.91
C ASN A 526 61.85 -26.01 12.30
N ASN A 527 62.69 -26.99 11.95
CA ASN A 527 64.02 -26.73 11.40
C ASN A 527 63.98 -26.07 10.01
N ASP A 528 62.98 -26.39 9.16
CA ASP A 528 62.78 -25.90 7.76
C ASP A 528 64.11 -25.56 7.04
N LEU A 529 65.09 -26.44 7.20
CA LEU A 529 66.48 -26.10 6.96
C LEU A 529 66.78 -26.28 5.48
N LEU A 530 66.65 -25.20 4.71
CA LEU A 530 67.20 -25.20 3.36
C LEU A 530 68.74 -25.21 3.46
N TYR A 531 69.33 -26.34 3.09
CA TYR A 531 70.79 -26.47 3.02
C TYR A 531 71.39 -25.39 2.10
N ARG A 532 72.57 -24.88 2.46
CA ARG A 532 73.25 -23.78 1.73
C ARG A 532 73.48 -24.11 0.26
N ASN A 533 73.80 -25.36 -0.05
CA ASN A 533 73.92 -25.88 -1.42
C ASN A 533 72.64 -25.61 -2.25
N GLY A 534 71.44 -25.82 -1.69
CA GLY A 534 70.17 -25.61 -2.37
C GLY A 534 69.95 -24.14 -2.72
N LYS A 535 70.37 -23.21 -1.84
CA LYS A 535 70.34 -21.77 -2.15
C LYS A 535 71.29 -21.42 -3.31
N GLU A 536 72.51 -21.94 -3.28
CA GLU A 536 73.52 -21.68 -4.31
C GLU A 536 73.11 -22.21 -5.68
N VAL A 537 72.51 -23.41 -5.71
CA VAL A 537 71.95 -23.99 -6.94
C VAL A 537 70.84 -23.10 -7.52
N MET A 538 69.95 -22.58 -6.67
CA MET A 538 68.88 -21.68 -7.13
C MET A 538 69.40 -20.31 -7.57
N ARG A 539 70.55 -19.82 -7.07
CA ARG A 539 71.18 -18.58 -7.55
C ARG A 539 71.63 -18.66 -9.01
N GLN A 540 71.93 -19.87 -9.51
CA GLN A 540 72.33 -20.09 -10.90
C GLN A 540 71.15 -20.23 -11.87
N SER A 541 69.91 -20.13 -11.38
CA SER A 541 68.69 -20.14 -12.18
C SER A 541 68.66 -19.00 -13.20
N THR A 542 68.23 -19.26 -14.42
CA THR A 542 67.91 -18.19 -15.40
C THR A 542 66.47 -17.68 -15.29
N ASN A 543 65.62 -18.35 -14.50
CA ASN A 543 64.26 -17.85 -14.20
C ASN A 543 64.33 -16.58 -13.32
N ALA A 544 63.78 -15.48 -13.83
CA ALA A 544 63.86 -14.15 -13.20
C ALA A 544 63.21 -14.09 -11.80
N ILE A 545 62.11 -14.83 -11.59
CA ILE A 545 61.41 -14.86 -10.30
C ILE A 545 62.27 -15.58 -9.26
N ILE A 546 62.91 -16.70 -9.63
CA ILE A 546 63.81 -17.44 -8.73
C ILE A 546 65.04 -16.60 -8.37
N GLN A 547 65.65 -15.90 -9.34
CA GLN A 547 66.77 -15.01 -9.03
C GLN A 547 66.38 -13.91 -8.03
N HIS A 548 65.18 -13.33 -8.17
CA HIS A 548 64.65 -12.37 -7.21
C HIS A 548 64.35 -12.99 -5.84
N CYS A 549 63.83 -14.22 -5.83
CA CYS A 549 63.54 -14.95 -4.60
C CYS A 549 64.81 -15.39 -3.84
N PHE A 550 65.92 -15.60 -4.55
CA PHE A 550 67.21 -16.05 -4.00
C PHE A 550 68.33 -15.04 -4.33
N PRO A 551 68.32 -13.84 -3.74
CA PRO A 551 69.27 -12.79 -4.09
C PRO A 551 70.70 -13.14 -3.67
N ALA A 552 71.68 -12.72 -4.48
CA ALA A 552 73.10 -12.91 -4.20
C ALA A 552 73.60 -12.10 -2.98
N THR A 553 72.85 -11.07 -2.58
CA THR A 553 73.15 -10.19 -1.42
C THR A 553 72.68 -10.75 -0.08
N GLU A 554 71.92 -11.87 -0.05
CA GLU A 554 71.54 -12.55 1.20
C GLU A 554 72.85 -13.03 1.88
N PRO A 555 73.27 -12.45 3.02
CA PRO A 555 74.56 -12.77 3.60
C PRO A 555 74.61 -14.24 4.02
N ASP A 556 75.69 -14.94 3.71
CA ASP A 556 76.04 -16.24 4.29
C ASP A 556 76.42 -16.03 5.77
N SER A 557 75.44 -15.61 6.56
CA SER A 557 75.60 -15.43 7.99
C SER A 557 76.01 -16.76 8.60
N LYS A 558 77.10 -16.77 9.36
CA LYS A 558 77.51 -17.91 10.21
C LYS A 558 76.46 -18.22 11.29
N ARG A 559 75.47 -17.33 11.48
CA ARG A 559 74.30 -17.52 12.35
C ARG A 559 73.31 -18.45 11.64
N ARG A 560 72.96 -19.58 12.26
CA ARG A 560 71.93 -20.49 11.73
C ARG A 560 70.61 -19.73 11.52
N PRO A 561 69.84 -20.06 10.46
CA PRO A 561 68.55 -19.42 10.20
C PRO A 561 67.60 -19.60 11.39
N GLU A 562 66.77 -18.59 11.64
CA GLU A 562 65.71 -18.68 12.65
C GLU A 562 64.76 -19.83 12.31
N THR A 563 64.33 -20.57 13.32
CA THR A 563 63.35 -21.66 13.18
C THR A 563 61.99 -21.13 12.74
N VAL A 564 61.16 -22.00 12.18
CA VAL A 564 59.82 -21.62 11.68
C VAL A 564 58.98 -21.00 12.79
N VAL A 565 59.01 -21.61 13.99
CA VAL A 565 58.20 -21.16 15.12
C VAL A 565 58.66 -19.79 15.64
N THR A 566 59.96 -19.48 15.57
CA THR A 566 60.47 -18.17 16.00
C THR A 566 60.19 -17.08 14.98
N GLN A 567 60.38 -17.35 13.69
CA GLN A 567 59.93 -16.43 12.62
C GLN A 567 58.43 -16.13 12.75
N PHE A 568 57.65 -17.15 13.08
CA PHE A 568 56.23 -17.03 13.31
C PHE A 568 55.89 -16.16 14.52
N LYS A 569 56.53 -16.41 15.67
CA LYS A 569 56.38 -15.59 16.88
C LYS A 569 56.69 -14.12 16.59
N VAL A 570 57.81 -13.83 15.91
CA VAL A 570 58.19 -12.45 15.54
C VAL A 570 57.13 -11.82 14.64
N SER A 571 56.62 -12.56 13.66
CA SER A 571 55.57 -12.09 12.75
C SER A 571 54.26 -11.78 13.48
N LEU A 572 53.87 -12.59 14.46
CA LEU A 572 52.69 -12.36 15.30
C LEU A 572 52.83 -11.14 16.21
N VAL A 573 54.02 -10.93 16.78
CA VAL A 573 54.30 -9.73 17.58
C VAL A 573 54.15 -8.49 16.71
N GLY A 574 54.75 -8.47 15.51
CA GLY A 574 54.60 -7.36 14.57
C GLY A 574 53.14 -7.12 14.16
N LEU A 575 52.36 -8.18 13.90
CA LEU A 575 50.92 -8.05 13.64
C LEU A 575 50.19 -7.44 14.86
N THR A 576 50.49 -7.90 16.07
CA THR A 576 49.85 -7.41 17.29
C THR A 576 50.12 -5.93 17.50
N GLU A 577 51.35 -5.45 17.25
CA GLU A 577 51.71 -4.03 17.30
C GLU A 577 50.92 -3.20 16.27
N ILE A 578 50.82 -3.70 15.02
CA ILE A 578 50.02 -3.08 13.96
C ILE A 578 48.55 -2.94 14.37
N LEU A 579 47.99 -3.95 15.02
CA LEU A 579 46.58 -3.95 15.46
C LEU A 579 46.36 -3.08 16.70
N MET A 580 47.30 -3.05 17.65
CA MET A 580 47.21 -2.19 18.85
C MET A 580 47.21 -0.69 18.51
N SER A 581 47.79 -0.31 17.36
CA SER A 581 47.78 1.08 16.87
C SER A 581 46.48 1.51 16.18
N LYS A 582 45.47 0.62 16.10
CA LYS A 582 44.23 0.84 15.34
C LYS A 582 42.99 0.53 16.19
N GLU A 583 41.89 1.18 15.85
CA GLU A 583 40.58 0.97 16.46
C GLU A 583 39.92 -0.33 15.95
N PRO A 584 39.51 -1.26 16.85
CA PRO A 584 39.05 -2.57 16.45
C PRO A 584 37.54 -2.68 16.16
N TRP A 585 37.20 -3.49 15.16
CA TRP A 585 35.85 -3.98 14.87
C TRP A 585 35.86 -5.50 14.72
N TYR A 586 34.78 -6.18 15.09
CA TYR A 586 34.79 -7.63 15.20
C TYR A 586 33.63 -8.29 14.46
N VAL A 587 33.97 -9.30 13.67
CA VAL A 587 33.02 -10.24 13.04
C VAL A 587 33.34 -11.66 13.51
N ARG A 588 32.36 -12.33 14.12
CA ARG A 588 32.47 -13.71 14.60
C ARG A 588 31.58 -14.62 13.75
N CYS A 589 32.20 -15.41 12.90
CA CYS A 589 31.55 -16.34 11.99
C CYS A 589 31.31 -17.70 12.67
N ILE A 590 30.11 -18.25 12.50
CA ILE A 590 29.66 -19.53 13.06
C ILE A 590 29.23 -20.47 11.93
N LYS A 591 29.69 -21.72 12.02
CA LYS A 591 29.31 -22.86 11.18
C LYS A 591 28.08 -23.57 11.78
N PRO A 592 26.91 -23.61 11.13
CA PRO A 592 25.73 -24.20 11.78
C PRO A 592 25.69 -25.73 11.74
N ASN A 593 26.41 -26.41 10.83
CA ASN A 593 26.48 -27.87 10.74
C ASN A 593 27.70 -28.34 9.94
N GLU A 594 28.16 -29.58 10.19
CA GLU A 594 29.29 -30.21 9.47
C GLU A 594 28.93 -30.66 8.05
N SER A 595 27.66 -31.00 7.80
CA SER A 595 27.19 -31.56 6.52
C SER A 595 27.04 -30.52 5.39
N LYS A 596 27.35 -29.23 5.64
CA LYS A 596 27.21 -28.11 4.69
C LYS A 596 25.79 -27.97 4.13
N GLN A 597 24.77 -28.31 4.93
CA GLN A 597 23.37 -28.28 4.52
C GLN A 597 22.68 -26.96 4.90
N PRO A 598 21.88 -26.35 4.01
CA PRO A 598 21.10 -25.17 4.35
C PRO A 598 19.98 -25.52 5.34
N GLY A 599 19.64 -24.58 6.24
CA GLY A 599 18.53 -24.72 7.19
C GLY A 599 18.75 -25.70 8.36
N ARG A 600 19.87 -26.45 8.38
CA ARG A 600 20.23 -27.32 9.49
C ARG A 600 21.08 -26.59 10.52
N PHE A 601 20.70 -26.68 11.80
CA PHE A 601 21.40 -26.08 12.92
C PHE A 601 21.71 -27.15 13.97
N ASP A 602 22.99 -27.41 14.21
CA ASP A 602 23.48 -28.37 15.19
C ASP A 602 23.84 -27.65 16.49
N ASP A 603 23.05 -27.90 17.53
CA ASP A 603 23.18 -27.25 18.82
C ASP A 603 24.50 -27.57 19.52
N VAL A 604 25.04 -28.78 19.35
CA VAL A 604 26.28 -29.19 20.02
C VAL A 604 27.46 -28.47 19.37
N LEU A 605 27.48 -28.46 18.04
CA LEU A 605 28.51 -27.77 17.27
C LEU A 605 28.49 -26.25 17.50
N VAL A 606 27.31 -25.63 17.46
CA VAL A 606 27.20 -24.18 17.66
C VAL A 606 27.50 -23.81 19.12
N ARG A 607 27.10 -24.63 20.11
CA ARG A 607 27.48 -24.43 21.52
C ARG A 607 28.99 -24.40 21.70
N HIS A 608 29.68 -25.38 21.12
CA HIS A 608 31.14 -25.41 21.13
C HIS A 608 31.73 -24.11 20.55
N GLN A 609 31.18 -23.64 19.43
CA GLN A 609 31.61 -22.39 18.79
C GLN A 609 31.34 -21.14 19.60
N VAL A 610 30.18 -21.02 20.22
CA VAL A 610 29.83 -19.90 21.10
C VAL A 610 30.81 -19.79 22.26
N LYS A 611 31.19 -20.94 22.83
CA LYS A 611 32.17 -21.02 23.92
C LYS A 611 33.57 -20.61 23.47
N TYR A 612 34.12 -21.21 22.42
CA TYR A 612 35.49 -20.86 22.03
C TYR A 612 35.58 -19.48 21.38
N LEU A 613 34.56 -18.96 20.71
CA LEU A 613 34.61 -17.58 20.19
C LEU A 613 34.55 -16.53 21.31
N GLY A 614 34.35 -16.95 22.56
CA GLY A 614 34.21 -16.08 23.72
C GLY A 614 33.00 -15.17 23.63
N LEU A 615 31.92 -15.60 22.97
CA LEU A 615 30.76 -14.74 22.72
C LEU A 615 30.00 -14.44 24.01
N MET A 616 29.94 -15.41 24.93
CA MET A 616 29.30 -15.23 26.24
C MET A 616 30.11 -14.27 27.12
N GLU A 617 31.43 -14.38 27.11
CA GLU A 617 32.34 -13.47 27.80
C GLU A 617 32.22 -12.06 27.22
N HIS A 618 32.17 -11.91 25.90
CA HIS A 618 31.97 -10.61 25.26
C HIS A 618 30.62 -10.00 25.63
N LEU A 619 29.54 -10.81 25.64
CA LEU A 619 28.24 -10.36 26.11
C LEU A 619 28.28 -9.90 27.57
N ARG A 620 28.97 -10.63 28.44
CA ARG A 620 29.14 -10.27 29.86
C ARG A 620 29.91 -8.96 30.01
N VAL A 621 31.02 -8.77 29.29
CA VAL A 621 31.78 -7.52 29.32
C VAL A 621 30.94 -6.34 28.82
N ARG A 622 30.21 -6.52 27.71
CA ARG A 622 29.36 -5.48 27.14
C ARG A 622 28.14 -5.13 28.01
N ARG A 623 27.64 -6.07 28.82
CA ARG A 623 26.44 -5.89 29.65
C ARG A 623 26.73 -5.56 31.12
N ALA A 624 27.87 -5.95 31.66
CA ALA A 624 28.32 -5.43 32.95
C ALA A 624 28.49 -3.91 32.89
N GLY A 625 28.85 -3.42 31.70
CA GLY A 625 28.73 -2.02 31.34
C GLY A 625 27.31 -1.55 30.99
N PHE A 626 27.21 -0.33 30.48
CA PHE A 626 25.99 0.25 29.96
C PHE A 626 25.80 -0.16 28.50
N ALA A 627 24.65 -0.78 28.21
CA ALA A 627 24.33 -1.28 26.89
C ALA A 627 24.26 -0.21 25.79
N TYR A 628 23.88 1.02 26.13
CA TYR A 628 23.76 2.11 25.17
C TYR A 628 24.38 3.38 25.72
N ARG A 629 25.16 4.08 24.88
CA ARG A 629 25.77 5.36 25.22
C ARG A 629 25.64 6.35 24.07
N ARG A 630 25.37 7.63 24.38
CA ARG A 630 25.31 8.69 23.36
C ARG A 630 25.54 10.07 23.97
N LYS A 631 26.18 10.97 23.21
CA LYS A 631 26.32 12.38 23.62
C LYS A 631 24.94 13.00 23.87
N TYR A 632 24.87 13.88 24.87
CA TYR A 632 23.61 14.49 25.28
C TYR A 632 22.91 15.24 24.14
N GLU A 633 23.65 15.96 23.31
CA GLU A 633 23.12 16.75 22.20
C GLU A 633 22.34 15.89 21.21
N PHE A 634 22.95 14.80 20.74
CA PHE A 634 22.33 13.90 19.79
C PHE A 634 21.15 13.13 20.40
N PHE A 635 21.27 12.71 21.65
CA PHE A 635 20.19 12.02 22.35
C PHE A 635 18.96 12.94 22.49
N LEU A 636 19.18 14.17 22.96
CA LEU A 636 18.12 15.17 23.11
C LEU A 636 17.51 15.56 21.78
N GLN A 637 18.32 15.82 20.75
CA GLN A 637 17.82 16.22 19.43
C GLN A 637 16.88 15.16 18.83
N ARG A 638 17.20 13.88 19.02
CA ARG A 638 16.37 12.77 18.56
C ARG A 638 15.08 12.66 19.37
N TYR A 639 15.18 12.65 20.70
CA TYR A 639 14.08 12.25 21.57
C TYR A 639 13.30 13.41 22.20
N LYS A 640 13.67 14.67 21.97
CA LYS A 640 12.97 15.85 22.50
C LYS A 640 11.47 15.93 22.18
N ALA A 641 11.00 15.25 21.15
CA ALA A 641 9.57 15.19 20.81
C ALA A 641 8.74 14.39 21.81
N LEU A 642 9.38 13.57 22.65
CA LEU A 642 8.70 12.73 23.62
C LEU A 642 8.25 13.49 24.87
N CYS A 643 8.99 14.53 25.28
CA CYS A 643 8.66 15.33 26.43
C CYS A 643 8.11 16.71 25.99
N PRO A 644 6.95 17.15 26.50
CA PRO A 644 6.40 18.46 26.18
C PRO A 644 7.32 19.64 26.54
N GLU A 645 8.14 19.51 27.59
CA GLU A 645 9.05 20.57 28.05
C GLU A 645 10.28 20.73 27.16
N THR A 646 10.76 19.64 26.55
CA THR A 646 11.91 19.68 25.63
C THR A 646 11.51 20.02 24.19
N TRP A 647 10.22 19.90 23.86
CA TRP A 647 9.68 20.20 22.53
C TRP A 647 9.20 21.66 22.40
N PRO A 648 9.43 22.35 21.26
CA PRO A 648 10.23 21.96 20.10
C PRO A 648 11.71 22.37 20.20
N HIS A 649 12.05 23.33 21.07
CA HIS A 649 13.39 23.85 21.26
C HIS A 649 13.71 23.90 22.76
N TRP A 650 14.82 23.29 23.15
CA TRP A 650 15.34 23.33 24.52
C TRP A 650 16.27 24.54 24.70
N LYS A 651 16.20 25.19 25.86
CA LYS A 651 16.97 26.42 26.17
C LYS A 651 18.14 26.20 27.14
N GLY A 652 18.15 25.10 27.89
CA GLY A 652 19.22 24.77 28.84
C GLY A 652 20.35 23.99 28.17
N THR A 653 21.26 23.45 29.00
CA THR A 653 22.31 22.56 28.51
C THR A 653 21.73 21.24 28.01
N ALA A 654 22.46 20.54 27.13
CA ALA A 654 21.99 19.26 26.60
C ALA A 654 21.81 18.21 27.71
N ALA A 655 22.70 18.18 28.71
CA ALA A 655 22.61 17.25 29.85
C ALA A 655 21.33 17.46 30.67
N GLU A 656 20.97 18.71 30.97
CA GLU A 656 19.72 19.03 31.68
C GLU A 656 18.48 18.64 30.87
N GLY A 657 18.51 18.86 29.56
CA GLY A 657 17.42 18.48 28.66
C GLY A 657 17.23 16.97 28.60
N VAL A 658 18.32 16.21 28.56
CA VAL A 658 18.28 14.75 28.63
C VAL A 658 17.75 14.28 30.00
N LEU A 659 18.15 14.92 31.09
CA LEU A 659 17.66 14.61 32.43
C LEU A 659 16.16 14.89 32.60
N CYS A 660 15.66 16.02 32.07
CA CYS A 660 14.22 16.32 32.01
C CYS A 660 13.45 15.27 31.19
N LEU A 661 13.97 14.93 30.01
CA LEU A 661 13.38 13.92 29.13
C LEU A 661 13.26 12.56 29.83
N ILE A 662 14.30 12.13 30.52
CA ILE A 662 14.36 10.82 31.19
C ILE A 662 13.44 10.75 32.39
N LYS A 663 13.37 11.82 33.18
CA LYS A 663 12.39 11.93 34.28
C LYS A 663 10.96 11.83 33.74
N HIS A 664 10.67 12.44 32.59
CA HIS A 664 9.36 12.34 31.94
C HIS A 664 9.06 10.92 31.44
N LEU A 665 10.07 10.21 30.94
CA LEU A 665 9.95 8.82 30.48
C LEU A 665 9.90 7.81 31.64
N GLY A 666 10.26 8.23 32.86
CA GLY A 666 10.17 7.41 34.06
C GLY A 666 11.29 6.38 34.22
N TYR A 667 12.52 6.68 33.74
CA TYR A 667 13.63 5.75 33.96
C TYR A 667 14.00 5.72 35.45
N THR A 668 14.39 4.55 35.94
CA THR A 668 14.90 4.40 37.30
C THR A 668 16.40 4.75 37.38
N PRO A 669 16.92 5.17 38.54
CA PRO A 669 18.36 5.49 38.70
C PRO A 669 19.32 4.32 38.40
N ASP A 670 18.83 3.08 38.45
CA ASP A 670 19.62 1.87 38.12
C ASP A 670 19.67 1.62 36.60
N GLU A 671 18.72 2.16 35.85
CA GLU A 671 18.62 2.01 34.39
C GLU A 671 19.56 2.94 33.62
N TYR A 672 20.07 4.01 34.23
CA TYR A 672 20.94 4.96 33.54
C TYR A 672 21.99 5.61 34.46
N LYS A 673 23.09 6.06 33.86
CA LYS A 673 24.05 6.99 34.47
C LYS A 673 24.31 8.16 33.55
N MET A 674 24.55 9.31 34.15
CA MET A 674 24.92 10.54 33.46
C MET A 674 26.44 10.66 33.55
N GLY A 675 27.14 10.50 32.42
CA GLY A 675 28.57 10.79 32.32
C GLY A 675 28.83 12.29 32.17
N ARG A 676 30.10 12.67 31.99
CA ARG A 676 30.48 14.08 31.75
C ARG A 676 29.89 14.63 30.44
N THR A 677 29.86 13.86 29.36
CA THR A 677 29.41 14.30 28.03
C THR A 677 28.33 13.40 27.41
N LYS A 678 28.16 12.18 27.93
CA LYS A 678 27.25 11.17 27.36
C LYS A 678 26.26 10.66 28.40
N ILE A 679 25.07 10.29 27.93
CA ILE A 679 24.16 9.42 28.69
C ILE A 679 24.54 7.96 28.48
N PHE A 680 24.47 7.19 29.55
CA PHE A 680 24.67 5.75 29.58
C PHE A 680 23.41 5.05 30.08
N ILE A 681 22.88 4.09 29.32
CA ILE A 681 21.66 3.32 29.65
C ILE A 681 22.06 1.86 29.86
N ARG A 682 21.76 1.33 31.05
CA ARG A 682 22.15 -0.01 31.51
C ARG A 682 21.29 -1.08 30.86
N HIS A 683 19.97 -0.91 30.91
CA HIS A 683 19.01 -1.89 30.40
C HIS A 683 18.50 -1.51 29.01
N PRO A 684 18.67 -2.37 28.00
CA PRO A 684 18.19 -2.04 26.66
C PRO A 684 16.67 -2.01 26.50
N ARG A 685 15.95 -2.68 27.39
CA ARG A 685 14.48 -2.58 27.48
C ARG A 685 14.04 -1.12 27.62
N THR A 686 14.76 -0.33 28.42
CA THR A 686 14.53 1.10 28.62
C THR A 686 14.72 1.88 27.33
N LEU A 687 15.79 1.59 26.57
CA LEU A 687 16.02 2.21 25.26
C LEU A 687 14.91 1.89 24.25
N PHE A 688 14.47 0.63 24.18
CA PHE A 688 13.39 0.25 23.26
C PHE A 688 12.07 0.88 23.58
N ALA A 689 11.71 0.96 24.86
CA ALA A 689 10.50 1.66 25.28
C ALA A 689 10.51 3.12 24.78
N THR A 690 11.67 3.78 24.83
CA THR A 690 11.85 5.15 24.33
C THR A 690 11.77 5.24 22.81
N GLU A 691 12.36 4.30 22.07
CA GLU A 691 12.25 4.29 20.60
C GLU A 691 10.82 3.98 20.14
N ASP A 692 10.11 3.04 20.78
CA ASP A 692 8.70 2.74 20.50
C ASP A 692 7.81 3.97 20.75
N ALA A 693 8.02 4.66 21.88
CA ALA A 693 7.35 5.92 22.16
C ALA A 693 7.64 6.96 21.07
N PHE A 694 8.88 7.01 20.56
CA PHE A 694 9.31 7.97 19.55
C PHE A 694 8.65 7.69 18.19
N GLN A 695 8.54 6.43 17.78
CA GLN A 695 7.84 6.04 16.55
C GLN A 695 6.35 6.42 16.61
N VAL A 696 5.69 6.19 17.75
CA VAL A 696 4.30 6.64 17.95
C VAL A 696 4.20 8.17 17.87
N CYS A 697 5.16 8.89 18.46
CA CYS A 697 5.19 10.36 18.40
C CYS A 697 5.35 10.88 16.96
N LYS A 698 6.20 10.26 16.13
CA LYS A 698 6.35 10.61 14.70
C LYS A 698 5.02 10.57 13.95
N HIS A 699 4.21 9.52 14.14
CA HIS A 699 2.89 9.42 13.52
C HIS A 699 1.95 10.55 13.97
N LYS A 700 1.98 10.93 15.25
CA LYS A 700 1.21 12.08 15.78
C LYS A 700 1.67 13.40 15.17
N LEU A 701 2.98 13.62 15.05
CA LEU A 701 3.55 14.83 14.43
C LEU A 701 3.18 14.92 12.95
N ALA A 702 3.30 13.83 12.19
CA ALA A 702 2.88 13.75 10.80
C ALA A 702 1.39 14.10 10.65
N THR A 703 0.55 13.56 11.53
CA THR A 703 -0.90 13.86 11.54
C THR A 703 -1.17 15.35 11.78
N ARG A 704 -0.44 16.00 12.70
CA ARG A 704 -0.56 17.46 12.95
C ARG A 704 -0.17 18.27 11.70
N ILE A 705 0.92 17.91 11.03
CA ILE A 705 1.36 18.58 9.80
C ILE A 705 0.31 18.40 8.69
N GLN A 706 -0.16 17.17 8.49
CA GLN A 706 -1.19 16.85 7.50
C GLN A 706 -2.49 17.61 7.78
N ALA A 707 -2.94 17.69 9.03
CA ALA A 707 -4.13 18.44 9.41
C ALA A 707 -3.98 19.94 9.12
N LYS A 708 -2.85 20.54 9.49
CA LYS A 708 -2.56 21.96 9.22
C LYS A 708 -2.48 22.26 7.73
N TYR A 709 -1.84 21.39 6.94
CA TYR A 709 -1.78 21.50 5.48
C TYR A 709 -3.15 21.35 4.83
N LYS A 710 -3.94 20.33 5.21
CA LYS A 710 -5.30 20.13 4.70
C LYS A 710 -6.19 21.34 5.03
N GLY A 711 -6.10 21.86 6.26
CA GLY A 711 -6.78 23.08 6.68
C GLY A 711 -6.38 24.31 5.85
N HIS A 712 -5.08 24.54 5.66
CA HIS A 712 -4.58 25.61 4.80
C HIS A 712 -5.09 25.50 3.36
N ARG A 713 -5.03 24.29 2.77
CA ARG A 713 -5.48 24.03 1.41
C ARG A 713 -6.98 24.29 1.23
N VAL A 714 -7.81 23.84 2.17
CA VAL A 714 -9.27 24.07 2.14
C VAL A 714 -9.60 25.54 2.36
N LYS A 715 -8.94 26.21 3.31
CA LYS A 715 -9.10 27.65 3.55
C LYS A 715 -8.76 28.46 2.29
N GLY A 716 -7.65 28.13 1.60
CA GLY A 716 -7.27 28.77 0.35
C GLY A 716 -8.30 28.58 -0.77
N LYS A 717 -8.87 27.38 -0.92
CA LYS A 717 -9.97 27.13 -1.88
C LYS A 717 -11.23 27.92 -1.53
N TYR A 718 -11.61 27.95 -0.26
CA TYR A 718 -12.78 28.68 0.22
C TYR A 718 -12.66 30.19 -0.05
N ILE A 719 -11.50 30.79 0.23
CA ILE A 719 -11.26 32.22 -0.04
C ILE A 719 -11.46 32.54 -1.53
N LYS A 720 -10.89 31.71 -2.43
CA LYS A 720 -11.07 31.87 -3.89
C LYS A 720 -12.54 31.75 -4.32
N GLN A 721 -13.27 30.77 -3.77
CA GLN A 721 -14.70 30.60 -4.05
C GLN A 721 -15.51 31.81 -3.57
N ARG A 722 -15.21 32.32 -2.36
CA ARG A 722 -15.87 33.50 -1.81
C ARG A 722 -15.63 34.75 -2.66
N GLU A 723 -14.39 34.98 -3.10
CA GLU A 723 -14.07 36.10 -4.00
C GLU A 723 -14.80 35.99 -5.35
N ALA A 724 -14.89 34.79 -5.92
CA ALA A 724 -15.64 34.55 -7.15
C ALA A 724 -17.15 34.80 -6.95
N ALA A 725 -17.73 34.33 -5.86
CA ALA A 725 -19.13 34.57 -5.51
C ALA A 725 -19.42 36.06 -5.36
N THR A 726 -18.59 36.81 -4.62
CA THR A 726 -18.74 38.27 -4.47
C THR A 726 -18.63 38.99 -5.81
N LYS A 727 -17.71 38.59 -6.70
CA LYS A 727 -17.62 39.16 -8.06
C LYS A 727 -18.90 38.92 -8.85
N ILE A 728 -19.42 37.69 -8.85
CA ILE A 728 -20.67 37.33 -9.55
C ILE A 728 -21.85 38.12 -8.99
N GLU A 729 -22.00 38.20 -7.67
CA GLU A 729 -23.06 38.97 -7.03
C GLU A 729 -23.00 40.46 -7.42
N ASN A 730 -21.81 41.05 -7.43
CA ASN A 730 -21.64 42.46 -7.82
C ASN A 730 -21.99 42.68 -9.30
N CYS A 731 -21.56 41.79 -10.19
CA CYS A 731 -21.95 41.82 -11.60
C CYS A 731 -23.47 41.66 -11.77
N TRP A 732 -24.09 40.74 -11.03
CA TRP A 732 -25.53 40.50 -11.06
C TRP A 732 -26.33 41.70 -10.57
N ARG A 733 -25.96 42.28 -9.41
CA ARG A 733 -26.57 43.52 -8.89
C ARG A 733 -26.46 44.65 -9.93
N GLY A 734 -25.29 44.81 -10.56
CA GLY A 734 -25.10 45.79 -11.62
C GLY A 734 -25.96 45.53 -12.88
N LEU A 735 -26.11 44.27 -13.28
CA LEU A 735 -26.96 43.88 -14.42
C LEU A 735 -28.45 44.13 -14.12
N MET A 736 -28.92 43.78 -12.92
CA MET A 736 -30.29 44.04 -12.49
C MET A 736 -30.60 45.54 -12.47
N ALA A 737 -29.68 46.37 -11.96
CA ALA A 737 -29.84 47.82 -11.99
C ALA A 737 -29.92 48.38 -13.43
N ARG A 738 -29.10 47.86 -14.36
CA ARG A 738 -29.17 48.24 -15.78
C ARG A 738 -30.48 47.83 -16.44
N LYS A 739 -30.95 46.59 -16.22
CA LYS A 739 -32.25 46.12 -16.71
C LYS A 739 -33.41 46.97 -16.19
N GLU A 740 -33.36 47.32 -14.90
CA GLU A 740 -34.38 48.18 -14.29
C GLU A 740 -34.36 49.60 -14.90
N LYS A 741 -33.17 50.16 -15.15
CA LYS A 741 -33.01 51.44 -15.87
C LYS A 741 -33.60 51.36 -17.29
N GLU A 742 -33.27 50.33 -18.06
CA GLU A 742 -33.79 50.11 -19.41
C GLU A 742 -35.31 49.98 -19.42
N LYS A 743 -35.87 49.19 -18.48
CA LYS A 743 -37.32 49.03 -18.32
C LYS A 743 -38.00 50.36 -18.02
N ARG A 744 -37.44 51.17 -17.12
CA ARG A 744 -37.95 52.52 -16.80
C ARG A 744 -37.84 53.46 -18.00
N GLN A 745 -36.72 53.47 -18.72
CA GLN A 745 -36.54 54.28 -19.92
C GLN A 745 -37.54 53.89 -21.03
N TRP A 746 -37.72 52.60 -21.26
CA TRP A 746 -38.73 52.07 -22.18
C TRP A 746 -40.13 52.49 -21.76
N ALA A 747 -40.51 52.32 -20.49
CA ALA A 747 -41.81 52.72 -19.97
C ALA A 747 -42.06 54.22 -20.16
N VAL A 748 -41.08 55.07 -19.83
CA VAL A 748 -41.17 56.53 -20.05
C VAL A 748 -41.33 56.85 -21.53
N LYS A 749 -40.59 56.19 -22.43
CA LYS A 749 -40.71 56.39 -23.88
C LYS A 749 -42.10 56.02 -24.39
N VAL A 750 -42.63 54.86 -23.97
CA VAL A 750 -43.97 54.38 -24.34
C VAL A 750 -45.06 55.30 -23.80
N ILE A 751 -45.01 55.68 -22.53
CA ILE A 751 -45.98 56.57 -21.90
C ILE A 751 -45.96 57.95 -22.58
N LYS A 752 -44.77 58.53 -22.81
CA LYS A 752 -44.65 59.81 -23.54
C LYS A 752 -45.22 59.73 -24.96
N LYS A 753 -44.95 58.63 -25.68
CA LYS A 753 -45.47 58.42 -27.04
C LYS A 753 -47.00 58.26 -27.04
N PHE A 754 -47.55 57.53 -26.08
CA PHE A 754 -49.00 57.36 -25.90
C PHE A 754 -49.68 58.70 -25.55
N ILE A 755 -49.12 59.47 -24.60
CA ILE A 755 -49.66 60.79 -24.22
C ILE A 755 -49.63 61.74 -25.41
N LYS A 756 -48.51 61.81 -26.15
CA LYS A 756 -48.42 62.63 -27.36
C LYS A 756 -49.47 62.23 -28.40
N GLY A 757 -49.60 60.94 -28.71
CA GLY A 757 -50.62 60.43 -29.63
C GLY A 757 -52.06 60.67 -29.16
N PHE A 758 -52.31 60.66 -27.83
CA PHE A 758 -53.61 61.01 -27.26
C PHE A 758 -53.90 62.52 -27.36
N MET A 759 -52.90 63.38 -27.21
CA MET A 759 -53.07 64.83 -27.37
C MET A 759 -53.41 65.20 -28.82
N THR A 760 -52.74 64.58 -29.80
CA THR A 760 -52.93 64.82 -31.25
C THR A 760 -53.98 63.91 -31.89
N ARG A 761 -54.89 63.33 -31.10
CA ARG A 761 -55.89 62.33 -31.55
C ARG A 761 -56.93 62.83 -32.55
N HIS A 762 -57.11 64.15 -32.64
CA HIS A 762 -58.09 64.81 -33.52
C HIS A 762 -57.44 65.40 -34.78
N GLU A 763 -56.12 65.29 -34.90
CA GLU A 763 -55.36 65.75 -36.05
C GLU A 763 -55.28 64.64 -37.13
N PRO A 764 -55.04 64.99 -38.41
CA PRO A 764 -54.76 64.00 -39.45
C PRO A 764 -53.55 63.12 -39.11
N ALA A 765 -53.47 61.95 -39.74
CA ALA A 765 -52.45 60.95 -39.43
C ALA A 765 -51.03 61.51 -39.62
N SER A 766 -50.27 61.58 -38.52
CA SER A 766 -48.88 62.02 -38.43
C SER A 766 -48.01 60.92 -37.83
N VAL A 767 -46.69 61.10 -37.87
CA VAL A 767 -45.73 60.13 -37.29
C VAL A 767 -46.00 59.91 -35.79
N ASP A 768 -46.48 60.94 -35.09
CA ASP A 768 -46.70 60.90 -33.64
C ASP A 768 -48.05 60.25 -33.22
N ASN A 769 -49.09 60.23 -34.07
CA ASN A 769 -50.42 59.70 -33.71
C ASN A 769 -50.79 58.36 -34.39
N SER A 770 -50.04 57.93 -35.41
CA SER A 770 -50.33 56.74 -36.23
C SER A 770 -50.50 55.44 -35.42
N GLU A 771 -49.58 55.15 -34.51
CA GLU A 771 -49.65 53.95 -33.64
C GLU A 771 -50.83 54.01 -32.66
N TYR A 772 -51.12 55.19 -32.11
CA TYR A 772 -52.26 55.38 -31.21
C TYR A 772 -53.57 55.15 -31.96
N LEU A 773 -53.70 55.67 -33.18
CA LEU A 773 -54.88 55.45 -34.02
C LEU A 773 -55.04 53.97 -34.41
N ALA A 774 -53.95 53.26 -34.70
CA ALA A 774 -53.98 51.82 -34.96
C ALA A 774 -54.43 51.02 -33.72
N TYR A 775 -53.93 51.38 -32.53
CA TYR A 775 -54.36 50.81 -31.26
C TYR A 775 -55.86 51.04 -31.00
N VAL A 776 -56.37 52.26 -31.23
CA VAL A 776 -57.80 52.58 -31.06
C VAL A 776 -58.68 51.75 -32.01
N ARG A 777 -58.27 51.58 -33.27
CA ARG A 777 -58.97 50.73 -34.25
C ARG A 777 -59.02 49.27 -33.79
N HIS A 778 -57.88 48.71 -33.42
CA HIS A 778 -57.78 47.32 -32.97
C HIS A 778 -58.61 47.07 -31.70
N ASN A 779 -58.45 47.92 -30.68
CA ASN A 779 -59.18 47.79 -29.41
C ASN A 779 -60.70 47.90 -29.61
N TYR A 780 -61.17 48.83 -30.46
CA TYR A 780 -62.59 48.93 -30.77
C TYR A 780 -63.14 47.65 -31.44
N LEU A 781 -62.43 47.08 -32.41
CA LEU A 781 -62.88 45.85 -33.08
C LEU A 781 -62.88 44.64 -32.14
N THR A 782 -61.87 44.50 -31.28
CA THR A 782 -61.79 43.41 -30.29
C THR A 782 -62.92 43.52 -29.28
N ARG A 783 -63.17 44.72 -28.74
CA ARG A 783 -64.29 44.95 -27.82
C ARG A 783 -65.65 44.76 -28.51
N LEU A 784 -65.77 45.15 -29.77
CA LEU A 784 -66.99 44.94 -30.55
C LEU A 784 -67.29 43.45 -30.71
N LYS A 785 -66.28 42.62 -31.01
CA LYS A 785 -66.42 41.16 -31.09
C LYS A 785 -66.95 40.55 -29.78
N GLU A 786 -66.45 41.01 -28.64
CA GLU A 786 -66.87 40.49 -27.32
C GLU A 786 -68.28 40.93 -26.92
N ASN A 787 -68.75 42.07 -27.43
CA ASN A 787 -70.03 42.69 -27.05
C ASN A 787 -71.06 42.67 -28.19
N LEU A 788 -71.04 41.65 -29.04
CA LEU A 788 -72.06 41.50 -30.08
C LEU A 788 -73.42 41.11 -29.45
N PRO A 789 -74.55 41.73 -29.89
CA PRO A 789 -75.88 41.38 -29.41
C PRO A 789 -76.19 39.90 -29.62
N LYS A 790 -76.83 39.22 -28.66
CA LYS A 790 -77.14 37.78 -28.80
C LYS A 790 -78.51 37.54 -29.42
N THR A 791 -79.41 38.51 -29.32
CA THR A 791 -80.75 38.45 -29.89
C THR A 791 -81.06 39.69 -30.75
N VAL A 792 -82.02 39.57 -31.68
CA VAL A 792 -82.40 40.66 -32.61
C VAL A 792 -83.10 41.83 -31.88
N LEU A 793 -83.62 41.59 -30.68
CA LEU A 793 -84.34 42.59 -29.88
C LEU A 793 -83.38 43.49 -29.08
N GLU A 794 -82.14 43.06 -28.88
CA GLU A 794 -81.07 43.78 -28.16
C GLU A 794 -80.37 44.83 -29.07
N LYS A 795 -81.13 45.77 -29.63
CA LYS A 795 -80.59 46.76 -30.60
C LYS A 795 -79.63 47.79 -29.99
N ASP A 796 -79.68 47.96 -28.68
CA ASP A 796 -78.97 49.01 -27.93
C ASP A 796 -77.59 48.56 -27.41
N LEU A 797 -77.25 47.28 -27.55
CA LEU A 797 -75.98 46.71 -27.08
C LEU A 797 -74.78 46.95 -28.03
N TRP A 798 -74.99 47.65 -29.15
CA TRP A 798 -73.90 47.92 -30.10
C TRP A 798 -72.98 49.05 -29.61
N LEU A 799 -71.69 48.74 -29.43
CA LEU A 799 -70.72 49.69 -28.87
C LEU A 799 -70.57 50.97 -29.71
N THR A 800 -70.55 52.12 -29.01
CA THR A 800 -70.31 53.44 -29.61
C THR A 800 -68.92 53.51 -30.28
N PRO A 801 -68.84 53.77 -31.60
CA PRO A 801 -67.56 53.82 -32.30
C PRO A 801 -66.77 55.11 -32.01
N PRO A 802 -65.44 55.04 -31.89
CA PRO A 802 -64.60 56.24 -31.95
C PRO A 802 -64.72 56.91 -33.33
N PRO A 803 -64.42 58.23 -33.45
CA PRO A 803 -64.67 59.01 -34.68
C PRO A 803 -64.13 58.36 -35.96
N ILE A 804 -62.93 57.77 -35.90
CA ILE A 804 -62.27 57.11 -37.04
C ILE A 804 -62.93 55.78 -37.48
N MET A 805 -63.78 55.18 -36.63
CA MET A 805 -64.44 53.88 -36.87
C MET A 805 -65.95 54.00 -37.08
N GLN A 806 -66.51 55.21 -37.13
CA GLN A 806 -67.95 55.42 -37.28
C GLN A 806 -68.52 54.73 -38.52
N GLN A 807 -67.91 54.95 -39.69
CA GLN A 807 -68.35 54.37 -40.96
C GLN A 807 -68.26 52.84 -40.95
N ALA A 808 -67.15 52.28 -40.47
CA ALA A 808 -66.93 50.83 -40.41
C ALA A 808 -67.90 50.14 -39.43
N SER A 809 -68.18 50.77 -38.27
CA SER A 809 -69.11 50.24 -37.27
C SER A 809 -70.55 50.15 -37.80
N GLN A 810 -71.00 51.16 -38.55
CA GLN A 810 -72.34 51.17 -39.16
C GLN A 810 -72.51 50.01 -40.15
N LEU A 811 -71.50 49.73 -40.98
CA LEU A 811 -71.52 48.62 -41.93
C LEU A 811 -71.57 47.26 -41.23
N LEU A 812 -70.74 47.07 -40.19
CA LEU A 812 -70.71 45.85 -39.40
C LEU A 812 -72.03 45.59 -38.67
N LYS A 813 -72.66 46.64 -38.11
CA LYS A 813 -73.98 46.55 -37.44
C LYS A 813 -75.05 46.00 -38.37
N LYS A 814 -75.07 46.51 -39.60
CA LYS A 814 -76.03 46.08 -40.63
C LYS A 814 -75.85 44.61 -41.01
N LEU A 815 -74.62 44.19 -41.28
CA LEU A 815 -74.30 42.81 -41.66
C LEU A 815 -74.66 41.79 -40.56
N TYR A 816 -74.30 42.09 -39.31
CA TYR A 816 -74.54 41.17 -38.19
C TYR A 816 -76.03 40.98 -37.90
N THR A 817 -76.81 42.06 -37.96
CA THR A 817 -78.26 42.01 -37.71
C THR A 817 -78.98 41.11 -38.72
N GLN A 818 -78.61 41.19 -40.01
CA GLN A 818 -79.19 40.34 -41.07
C GLN A 818 -78.89 38.84 -40.86
N HIS A 819 -77.68 38.52 -40.42
CA HIS A 819 -77.29 37.14 -40.12
C HIS A 819 -78.12 36.54 -38.97
N MET A 820 -78.33 37.30 -37.89
CA MET A 820 -79.10 36.83 -36.73
C MET A 820 -80.56 36.52 -37.09
N VAL A 821 -81.23 37.38 -37.86
CA VAL A 821 -82.62 37.16 -38.31
C VAL A 821 -82.73 35.86 -39.12
N ARG A 822 -81.76 35.62 -40.02
CA ARG A 822 -81.74 34.42 -40.85
C ARG A 822 -81.54 33.14 -40.02
N LYS A 823 -80.71 33.19 -38.98
CA LYS A 823 -80.48 32.07 -38.06
C LYS A 823 -81.75 31.72 -37.27
N TYR A 824 -82.50 32.72 -36.80
CA TYR A 824 -83.75 32.51 -36.08
C TYR A 824 -84.83 31.84 -36.94
N LEU A 825 -85.07 32.33 -38.17
CA LEU A 825 -86.10 31.79 -39.06
C LEU A 825 -85.87 30.32 -39.44
N ARG A 826 -84.60 29.91 -39.59
CA ARG A 826 -84.25 28.51 -39.89
C ARG A 826 -84.37 27.57 -38.69
N GLY A 827 -84.51 28.08 -37.48
CA GLY A 827 -84.53 27.29 -36.24
C GLY A 827 -85.91 26.85 -35.75
N ILE A 828 -87.00 27.26 -36.40
CA ILE A 828 -88.38 26.96 -35.93
C ILE A 828 -88.85 25.60 -36.48
N THR A 829 -89.16 24.66 -35.58
CA THR A 829 -89.69 23.33 -35.91
C THR A 829 -91.21 23.35 -36.17
N PRO A 830 -91.76 22.37 -36.92
CA PRO A 830 -93.21 22.30 -37.18
C PRO A 830 -94.07 22.20 -35.90
N GLN A 831 -93.61 21.46 -34.90
CA GLN A 831 -94.31 21.31 -33.60
C GLN A 831 -94.40 22.64 -32.83
N HIS A 832 -93.29 23.38 -32.76
CA HIS A 832 -93.29 24.72 -32.15
C HIS A 832 -94.20 25.69 -32.91
N LYS A 833 -94.32 25.57 -34.24
CA LYS A 833 -95.25 26.37 -35.03
C LYS A 833 -96.72 26.11 -34.62
N THR A 834 -97.11 24.85 -34.45
CA THR A 834 -98.47 24.48 -34.01
C THR A 834 -98.77 25.02 -32.61
N GLN A 835 -97.83 24.88 -31.68
CA GLN A 835 -97.97 25.41 -30.32
C GLN A 835 -98.12 26.94 -30.29
N MET A 836 -97.33 27.64 -31.12
CA MET A 836 -97.45 29.09 -31.28
C MET A 836 -98.82 29.49 -31.82
N VAL A 837 -99.38 28.77 -32.79
CA VAL A 837 -100.72 29.04 -33.34
C VAL A 837 -101.81 28.89 -32.27
N LEU A 838 -101.77 27.82 -31.46
CA LEU A 838 -102.74 27.62 -30.37
C LEU A 838 -102.65 28.72 -29.29
N LYS A 839 -101.43 29.17 -28.96
CA LYS A 839 -101.23 30.29 -28.02
C LYS A 839 -101.68 31.63 -28.59
N VAL A 840 -101.56 31.85 -29.90
CA VAL A 840 -102.12 33.03 -30.56
C VAL A 840 -103.65 33.04 -30.46
N GLN A 841 -104.31 31.89 -30.65
CA GLN A 841 -105.75 31.76 -30.45
C GLN A 841 -106.18 31.97 -28.99
N ALA A 842 -105.46 31.38 -28.03
CA ALA A 842 -105.71 31.67 -26.61
C ALA A 842 -105.53 33.17 -26.30
N SER A 843 -104.56 33.82 -26.95
CA SER A 843 -104.30 35.24 -26.78
C SER A 843 -105.42 36.10 -27.36
N SER A 844 -106.03 35.75 -28.49
CA SER A 844 -107.17 36.53 -29.01
C SER A 844 -108.40 36.43 -28.10
N ILE A 845 -108.60 35.30 -27.43
CA ILE A 845 -109.73 35.07 -26.53
C ILE A 845 -109.54 35.77 -25.18
N PHE A 846 -108.37 35.61 -24.53
CA PHE A 846 -108.21 35.98 -23.11
C PHE A 846 -107.29 37.17 -22.83
N LYS A 847 -106.41 37.57 -23.76
CA LYS A 847 -105.43 38.65 -23.51
C LYS A 847 -106.16 39.97 -23.26
N GLY A 848 -105.89 40.57 -22.10
CA GLY A 848 -106.55 41.81 -21.66
C GLY A 848 -108.01 41.65 -21.22
N LYS A 849 -108.59 40.44 -21.31
CA LYS A 849 -109.98 40.17 -20.89
C LYS A 849 -110.09 39.41 -19.56
N LYS A 850 -109.14 38.51 -19.23
CA LYS A 850 -109.09 37.78 -17.96
C LYS A 850 -107.74 37.95 -17.24
N GLU A 851 -107.78 38.25 -15.93
CA GLU A 851 -106.62 38.71 -15.15
C GLU A 851 -105.47 37.69 -15.02
N ASN A 852 -105.77 36.39 -14.94
CA ASN A 852 -104.77 35.34 -14.75
C ASN A 852 -104.21 34.76 -16.07
N TYR A 853 -104.67 35.24 -17.24
CA TYR A 853 -104.17 34.76 -18.53
C TYR A 853 -102.65 34.97 -18.76
N PRO A 854 -102.03 36.12 -18.41
CA PRO A 854 -100.61 36.35 -18.65
C PRO A 854 -99.70 35.28 -18.03
N PHE A 855 -100.08 34.73 -16.87
CA PHE A 855 -99.32 33.65 -16.21
C PHE A 855 -99.41 32.31 -16.95
N SER A 856 -100.45 32.11 -17.76
CA SER A 856 -100.60 30.89 -18.55
C SER A 856 -99.79 30.89 -19.86
N VAL A 857 -99.24 32.05 -20.28
CA VAL A 857 -98.58 32.20 -21.58
C VAL A 857 -97.31 31.36 -21.67
N CYS A 858 -96.52 31.31 -20.60
CA CYS A 858 -95.28 30.53 -20.53
C CYS A 858 -95.52 29.01 -20.39
N MET A 859 -96.72 28.59 -20.00
CA MET A 859 -97.03 27.17 -19.79
C MET A 859 -97.44 26.51 -21.11
N PRO A 860 -96.80 25.42 -21.55
CA PRO A 860 -97.19 24.72 -22.78
C PRO A 860 -98.59 24.10 -22.65
N PHE A 861 -99.36 24.10 -23.75
CA PHE A 861 -100.61 23.34 -23.81
C PHE A 861 -100.30 21.87 -24.08
N LEU A 862 -100.91 20.96 -23.31
CA LEU A 862 -100.74 19.52 -23.46
C LEU A 862 -101.88 18.89 -24.28
N ASP A 863 -101.64 17.72 -24.84
CA ASP A 863 -102.61 16.99 -25.66
C ASP A 863 -103.84 16.51 -24.88
N THR A 864 -103.68 15.99 -23.66
CA THR A 864 -104.78 15.74 -22.72
C THR A 864 -104.29 15.79 -21.26
N ARG A 865 -105.19 16.04 -20.29
CA ARG A 865 -104.85 16.12 -18.85
C ARG A 865 -105.26 14.88 -18.06
N ILE A 866 -106.18 14.07 -18.58
CA ILE A 866 -106.50 12.74 -18.05
C ILE A 866 -106.17 11.74 -19.15
N ALA A 867 -105.30 10.76 -18.87
CA ALA A 867 -105.01 9.72 -19.84
C ALA A 867 -106.26 8.84 -20.07
N GLU A 868 -106.37 8.20 -21.23
CA GLU A 868 -107.51 7.28 -21.48
C GLU A 868 -107.56 6.15 -20.44
N GLU A 869 -106.40 5.73 -19.91
CA GLU A 869 -106.27 4.67 -18.89
C GLU A 869 -106.94 5.01 -17.55
N ASP A 870 -107.00 6.30 -17.18
CA ASP A 870 -107.57 6.78 -15.91
C ASP A 870 -109.09 7.00 -15.97
N ILE A 871 -109.71 6.74 -17.13
CA ILE A 871 -111.15 6.81 -17.33
C ILE A 871 -111.70 5.40 -17.19
N SER A 872 -112.80 5.22 -16.44
CA SER A 872 -113.33 3.87 -16.22
C SER A 872 -113.67 3.17 -17.54
N LEU A 873 -113.29 1.88 -17.65
CA LEU A 873 -113.44 1.09 -18.86
C LEU A 873 -114.88 1.07 -19.42
N LYS A 874 -115.89 1.09 -18.53
CA LYS A 874 -117.30 1.20 -18.93
C LYS A 874 -117.60 2.51 -19.65
N VAL A 875 -117.06 3.63 -19.18
CA VAL A 875 -117.26 4.95 -19.80
C VAL A 875 -116.49 5.03 -21.12
N LEU A 876 -115.26 4.50 -21.17
CA LEU A 876 -114.48 4.42 -22.41
C LEU A 876 -115.19 3.58 -23.47
N GLN A 877 -115.80 2.45 -23.12
CA GLN A 877 -116.57 1.64 -24.07
C GLN A 877 -117.78 2.39 -24.63
N MET A 878 -118.45 3.20 -23.81
CA MET A 878 -119.61 4.01 -24.25
C MET A 878 -119.21 5.20 -25.14
N ILE A 879 -118.02 5.79 -24.92
CA ILE A 879 -117.56 7.00 -25.65
C ILE A 879 -116.63 6.66 -26.83
N ARG A 880 -116.07 5.44 -26.86
CA ARG A 880 -115.08 4.96 -27.85
C ARG A 880 -115.37 5.32 -29.32
N PRO A 881 -116.61 5.24 -29.85
CA PRO A 881 -116.84 5.59 -31.26
C PRO A 881 -116.53 7.07 -31.60
N GLU A 882 -116.63 8.01 -30.65
CA GLU A 882 -116.49 9.45 -30.93
C GLU A 882 -115.04 9.98 -30.77
N ARG A 883 -114.11 9.12 -30.30
CA ARG A 883 -112.68 9.37 -30.05
C ARG A 883 -112.36 10.61 -29.20
N ILE A 884 -111.75 10.39 -28.04
CA ILE A 884 -111.40 11.47 -27.09
C ILE A 884 -110.35 12.39 -27.72
N GLN A 885 -110.61 13.70 -27.69
CA GLN A 885 -109.70 14.75 -28.15
C GLN A 885 -109.01 15.46 -26.98
N TYR A 886 -109.70 15.58 -25.85
CA TYR A 886 -109.17 16.20 -24.64
C TYR A 886 -109.99 15.78 -23.43
N SER A 887 -109.36 15.55 -22.30
CA SER A 887 -110.03 15.25 -21.04
C SER A 887 -109.36 15.99 -19.90
N VAL A 888 -110.17 16.52 -18.97
CA VAL A 888 -109.71 17.38 -17.87
C VAL A 888 -110.55 17.16 -16.62
N PRO A 889 -109.95 17.17 -15.42
CA PRO A 889 -110.71 17.09 -14.17
C PRO A 889 -111.41 18.43 -13.89
N VAL A 890 -112.65 18.37 -13.43
CA VAL A 890 -113.46 19.56 -13.10
C VAL A 890 -114.24 19.34 -11.80
N VAL A 891 -114.53 20.42 -11.10
CA VAL A 891 -115.46 20.41 -9.96
C VAL A 891 -116.80 20.95 -10.43
N LYS A 892 -117.86 20.14 -10.36
CA LYS A 892 -119.24 20.56 -10.65
C LYS A 892 -119.93 21.06 -9.38
N TYR A 893 -120.58 22.21 -9.45
CA TYR A 893 -121.43 22.70 -8.37
C TYR A 893 -122.90 22.31 -8.61
N ASP A 894 -123.53 21.69 -7.60
CA ASP A 894 -124.92 21.25 -7.68
C ASP A 894 -125.91 22.43 -7.72
N ARG A 895 -127.03 22.27 -8.44
CA ARG A 895 -127.91 23.40 -8.76
C ARG A 895 -128.78 23.92 -7.61
N ASN A 896 -129.21 23.05 -6.69
CA ASN A 896 -130.16 23.40 -5.63
C ASN A 896 -129.47 23.72 -4.28
N GLY A 897 -128.14 23.70 -4.24
CA GLY A 897 -127.38 23.94 -3.01
C GLY A 897 -125.88 24.17 -3.17
N PHE A 898 -125.36 24.25 -4.40
CA PHE A 898 -123.97 24.57 -4.75
C PHE A 898 -122.91 23.78 -3.99
N ARG A 899 -123.17 22.49 -3.71
CA ARG A 899 -122.14 21.61 -3.15
C ARG A 899 -121.17 21.19 -4.26
N PRO A 900 -119.85 21.30 -4.04
CA PRO A 900 -118.85 20.89 -5.02
C PRO A 900 -118.80 19.35 -5.14
N ARG A 901 -118.75 18.85 -6.37
CA ARG A 901 -118.55 17.42 -6.68
C ARG A 901 -117.51 17.26 -7.77
N LEU A 902 -116.50 16.44 -7.52
CA LEU A 902 -115.46 16.12 -8.50
C LEU A 902 -116.06 15.33 -9.67
N ARG A 903 -115.74 15.73 -10.89
CA ARG A 903 -116.19 15.14 -12.15
C ARG A 903 -115.04 15.16 -13.15
N GLN A 904 -115.15 14.33 -14.18
CA GLN A 904 -114.26 14.40 -15.34
C GLN A 904 -115.04 15.00 -16.51
N LEU A 905 -114.44 15.98 -17.20
CA LEU A 905 -114.98 16.59 -18.40
C LEU A 905 -114.17 16.09 -19.61
N ILE A 906 -114.85 15.40 -20.52
CA ILE A 906 -114.22 14.75 -21.67
C ILE A 906 -114.81 15.37 -22.95
N PHE A 907 -113.94 15.88 -23.82
CA PHE A 907 -114.27 16.38 -25.15
C PHE A 907 -113.93 15.31 -26.18
N THR A 908 -114.93 14.95 -26.97
CA THR A 908 -114.79 14.15 -28.19
C THR A 908 -114.92 15.05 -29.40
N ARG A 909 -114.97 14.50 -30.62
CA ARG A 909 -115.25 15.30 -31.82
C ARG A 909 -116.67 15.86 -31.87
N GLU A 910 -117.64 15.21 -31.22
CA GLU A 910 -119.07 15.52 -31.40
C GLU A 910 -119.73 16.11 -30.13
N ALA A 911 -119.28 15.70 -28.95
CA ALA A 911 -119.89 16.08 -27.68
C ALA A 911 -118.90 16.24 -26.50
N ALA A 912 -119.36 16.99 -25.49
CA ALA A 912 -118.75 17.07 -24.17
C ALA A 912 -119.51 16.17 -23.16
N TYR A 913 -118.77 15.30 -22.47
CA TYR A 913 -119.29 14.37 -21.48
C TYR A 913 -118.86 14.76 -20.07
N LEU A 914 -119.82 14.78 -19.14
CA LEU A 914 -119.54 14.95 -17.71
C LEU A 914 -119.73 13.62 -16.98
N VAL A 915 -118.64 13.11 -16.42
CA VAL A 915 -118.56 11.75 -15.87
C VAL A 915 -118.33 11.79 -14.37
N GLU A 916 -119.05 10.93 -13.63
CA GLU A 916 -118.77 10.59 -12.23
C GLU A 916 -118.37 9.12 -12.19
N GLU A 917 -117.07 8.87 -11.99
CA GLU A 917 -116.46 7.53 -11.90
C GLU A 917 -116.86 6.60 -13.06
N VAL A 918 -117.89 5.77 -12.85
CA VAL A 918 -118.35 4.73 -13.78
C VAL A 918 -119.64 5.10 -14.54
N LYS A 919 -120.19 6.30 -14.31
CA LYS A 919 -121.47 6.74 -14.88
C LYS A 919 -121.37 8.10 -15.58
N ILE A 920 -121.89 8.18 -16.81
CA ILE A 920 -122.08 9.43 -17.53
C ILE A 920 -123.27 10.17 -16.92
N LYS A 921 -123.05 11.39 -16.41
CA LYS A 921 -124.09 12.20 -15.77
C LYS A 921 -124.80 13.13 -16.72
N GLN A 922 -124.09 13.59 -17.75
CA GLN A 922 -124.62 14.50 -18.76
C GLN A 922 -123.75 14.40 -20.02
N ARG A 923 -124.40 14.27 -21.18
CA ARG A 923 -123.81 14.39 -22.52
C ARG A 923 -124.33 15.68 -23.13
N ILE A 924 -123.43 16.51 -23.66
CA ILE A 924 -123.76 17.79 -24.30
C ILE A 924 -123.14 17.76 -25.69
N GLU A 925 -123.96 17.56 -26.72
CA GLU A 925 -123.50 17.69 -28.10
C GLU A 925 -123.19 19.15 -28.39
N PHE A 926 -122.12 19.42 -29.14
CA PHE A 926 -121.67 20.79 -29.36
C PHE A 926 -122.70 21.67 -30.11
N ASN A 927 -123.64 21.06 -30.84
CA ASN A 927 -124.76 21.77 -31.48
C ASN A 927 -125.67 22.45 -30.46
N PHE A 928 -125.91 21.83 -29.30
CA PHE A 928 -126.75 22.38 -28.24
C PHE A 928 -125.98 23.30 -27.28
N LEU A 929 -124.67 23.46 -27.44
CA LEU A 929 -123.89 24.43 -26.66
C LEU A 929 -124.14 25.85 -27.19
N LYS A 930 -124.85 26.67 -26.40
CA LYS A 930 -125.16 28.09 -26.70
C LYS A 930 -123.93 28.98 -26.53
N GLY A 931 -123.11 28.68 -25.52
CA GLY A 931 -121.91 29.44 -25.20
C GLY A 931 -121.34 29.05 -23.85
N VAL A 932 -120.18 29.62 -23.54
CA VAL A 932 -119.48 29.43 -22.27
C VAL A 932 -119.23 30.80 -21.64
N SER A 933 -119.66 30.99 -20.40
CA SER A 933 -119.39 32.21 -19.66
C SER A 933 -118.28 31.98 -18.63
N VAL A 934 -117.32 32.89 -18.59
CA VAL A 934 -116.25 32.92 -17.58
C VAL A 934 -116.14 34.32 -17.01
N SER A 935 -115.69 34.47 -15.77
CA SER A 935 -115.44 35.80 -15.21
C SER A 935 -114.20 36.45 -15.83
N ASN A 936 -114.07 37.77 -15.68
CA ASN A 936 -112.83 38.51 -15.94
C ASN A 936 -111.77 38.37 -14.82
N LEU A 937 -112.14 37.85 -13.65
CA LEU A 937 -111.26 37.76 -12.48
C LEU A 937 -110.32 36.55 -12.55
N SER A 938 -109.47 36.39 -11.54
CA SER A 938 -108.45 35.34 -11.47
C SER A 938 -108.98 33.93 -11.09
N ASP A 939 -110.30 33.74 -11.04
CA ASP A 939 -110.90 32.44 -10.76
C ASP A 939 -110.86 31.47 -11.95
N ASN A 940 -111.11 30.21 -11.64
CA ASN A 940 -111.07 29.07 -12.56
C ASN A 940 -112.47 28.56 -12.94
N PHE A 941 -113.51 29.38 -12.81
CA PHE A 941 -114.89 28.96 -13.09
C PHE A 941 -115.25 29.13 -14.56
N LEU A 942 -116.04 28.18 -15.05
CA LEU A 942 -116.74 28.25 -16.34
C LEU A 942 -118.19 27.79 -16.19
N ILE A 943 -119.06 28.43 -16.96
CA ILE A 943 -120.48 28.09 -17.03
C ILE A 943 -120.82 27.70 -18.46
N LEU A 944 -121.23 26.45 -18.67
CA LEU A 944 -121.67 25.97 -19.98
C LEU A 944 -123.18 26.18 -20.11
N HIS A 945 -123.58 27.01 -21.08
CA HIS A 945 -124.97 27.28 -21.40
C HIS A 945 -125.48 26.33 -22.48
N VAL A 946 -126.56 25.60 -22.19
CA VAL A 946 -127.09 24.56 -23.07
C VAL A 946 -128.50 24.91 -23.56
N ILE A 947 -128.77 24.74 -24.85
CA ILE A 947 -130.08 24.98 -25.49
C ILE A 947 -131.01 23.81 -25.17
N TYR A 948 -132.23 24.10 -24.71
CA TYR A 948 -133.28 23.12 -24.44
C TYR A 948 -134.01 22.75 -25.74
N ALA A 949 -134.24 21.45 -25.99
CA ALA A 949 -135.09 20.96 -27.07
C ALA A 949 -136.42 20.43 -26.50
N ASP A 950 -137.54 20.79 -27.14
CA ASP A 950 -138.89 20.51 -26.65
C ASP A 950 -139.25 19.00 -26.65
N LYS A 951 -140.07 18.60 -25.66
CA LYS A 951 -140.49 17.22 -25.38
C LYS A 951 -141.14 16.54 -26.58
N LYS A 952 -140.44 15.56 -27.18
CA LYS A 952 -141.00 14.27 -27.66
C LYS A 952 -139.84 13.31 -27.97
N GLN A 953 -139.84 12.16 -27.28
CA GLN A 953 -138.92 11.00 -27.35
C GLN A 953 -137.70 10.97 -26.39
N ASN A 954 -137.74 9.96 -25.49
CA ASN A 954 -136.71 9.36 -24.62
C ASN A 954 -136.24 10.08 -23.32
N ASP A 955 -137.00 9.84 -22.25
CA ASP A 955 -136.64 9.33 -20.91
C ASP A 955 -135.33 9.67 -20.16
N ASN A 956 -134.58 10.70 -20.56
CA ASN A 956 -133.58 11.31 -19.66
C ASN A 956 -134.00 12.73 -19.30
N LYS A 957 -134.26 12.96 -18.00
CA LYS A 957 -134.49 14.27 -17.36
C LYS A 957 -133.47 15.28 -17.91
N GLN A 958 -133.85 16.11 -18.89
CA GLN A 958 -132.94 17.11 -19.45
C GLN A 958 -132.65 18.18 -18.41
N LYS A 959 -131.36 18.33 -18.13
CA LYS A 959 -130.79 19.10 -17.04
C LYS A 959 -130.13 20.35 -17.66
N GLY A 960 -130.50 21.55 -17.18
CA GLY A 960 -129.99 22.86 -17.62
C GLY A 960 -128.47 23.12 -17.55
N ASP A 961 -128.11 24.37 -17.31
CA ASP A 961 -126.71 24.83 -17.40
C ASP A 961 -125.80 24.12 -16.38
N LEU A 962 -124.50 24.13 -16.68
CA LEU A 962 -123.45 23.54 -15.85
C LEU A 962 -122.51 24.61 -15.31
N VAL A 963 -122.42 24.72 -13.99
CA VAL A 963 -121.41 25.52 -13.30
C VAL A 963 -120.25 24.61 -12.91
N LEU A 964 -119.09 24.84 -13.51
CA LEU A 964 -117.88 24.04 -13.33
C LEU A 964 -116.70 24.92 -12.90
N GLN A 965 -115.74 24.33 -12.21
CA GLN A 965 -114.44 24.91 -11.93
C GLN A 965 -113.35 24.00 -12.52
N CYS A 966 -112.41 24.57 -13.27
CA CYS A 966 -111.37 23.87 -14.02
C CYS A 966 -110.02 24.58 -13.88
N ASP A 967 -109.03 23.93 -13.29
CA ASP A 967 -107.71 24.53 -13.07
C ASP A 967 -106.91 24.76 -14.35
N TYR A 968 -107.23 24.03 -15.42
CA TYR A 968 -106.65 24.18 -16.75
C TYR A 968 -107.59 24.92 -17.71
N LEU A 969 -108.27 25.95 -17.19
CA LEU A 969 -109.33 26.69 -17.87
C LEU A 969 -108.97 27.14 -19.30
N PHE A 970 -107.83 27.83 -19.46
CA PHE A 970 -107.44 28.40 -20.77
C PHE A 970 -107.16 27.33 -21.82
N GLU A 971 -106.48 26.26 -21.43
CA GLU A 971 -106.19 25.13 -22.32
C GLU A 971 -107.48 24.42 -22.72
N ALA A 972 -108.32 24.08 -21.73
CA ALA A 972 -109.59 23.39 -21.97
C ALA A 972 -110.54 24.19 -22.86
N LEU A 973 -110.64 25.51 -22.65
CA LEU A 973 -111.51 26.38 -23.42
C LEU A 973 -110.98 26.65 -24.83
N THR A 974 -109.68 26.89 -25.00
CA THR A 974 -109.10 27.04 -26.35
C THR A 974 -109.26 25.74 -27.14
N LYS A 975 -109.05 24.58 -26.51
CA LYS A 975 -109.30 23.29 -27.16
C LYS A 975 -110.77 23.06 -27.48
N LEU A 976 -111.68 23.41 -26.58
CA LEU A 976 -113.11 23.36 -26.84
C LEU A 976 -113.49 24.20 -28.06
N CYS A 977 -113.00 25.44 -28.18
CA CYS A 977 -113.26 26.29 -29.34
C CYS A 977 -112.74 25.69 -30.66
N VAL A 978 -111.55 25.08 -30.62
CA VAL A 978 -110.94 24.44 -31.79
C VAL A 978 -111.70 23.17 -32.18
N ILE A 979 -112.06 22.31 -31.21
CA ILE A 979 -112.75 21.05 -31.45
C ILE A 979 -114.20 21.27 -31.88
N ALA A 980 -114.92 22.16 -31.19
CA ALA A 980 -116.33 22.48 -31.50
C ALA A 980 -116.48 23.45 -32.69
N ASN A 981 -115.38 23.94 -33.25
CA ASN A 981 -115.33 24.94 -34.33
C ASN A 981 -116.22 26.18 -34.10
N LYS A 982 -116.30 26.63 -32.84
CA LYS A 982 -117.08 27.81 -32.41
C LYS A 982 -116.14 28.79 -31.70
N GLN A 983 -115.48 29.66 -32.46
CA GLN A 983 -114.43 30.56 -31.93
C GLN A 983 -114.99 31.67 -31.03
N ASP A 984 -116.23 32.11 -31.23
CA ASP A 984 -116.88 33.18 -30.46
C ASP A 984 -117.80 32.68 -29.33
N CYS A 985 -117.68 31.39 -28.94
CA CYS A 985 -118.58 30.82 -27.94
C CYS A 985 -118.26 31.25 -26.51
N ILE A 986 -117.07 31.79 -26.24
CA ILE A 986 -116.63 32.17 -24.89
C ILE A 986 -116.91 33.65 -24.64
N LYS A 987 -117.69 33.95 -23.60
CA LYS A 987 -117.94 35.30 -23.12
C LYS A 987 -117.26 35.51 -21.78
N VAL A 988 -116.37 36.48 -21.72
CA VAL A 988 -115.78 36.94 -20.47
C VAL A 988 -116.68 38.03 -19.90
N VAL A 989 -117.24 37.80 -18.72
CA VAL A 989 -118.28 38.63 -18.11
C VAL A 989 -117.80 39.19 -16.76
N GLN A 990 -118.29 40.37 -16.39
CA GLN A 990 -117.95 41.04 -15.14
C GLN A 990 -119.13 40.98 -14.18
N GLY A 991 -118.88 40.65 -12.91
CA GLY A 991 -119.92 40.63 -11.88
C GLY A 991 -120.72 39.33 -11.85
N SER A 992 -122.03 39.41 -12.06
CA SER A 992 -122.94 38.27 -11.91
C SER A 992 -123.25 37.57 -13.23
N VAL A 993 -123.30 36.24 -13.21
CA VAL A 993 -123.64 35.42 -14.36
C VAL A 993 -124.89 34.63 -14.05
N ARG A 994 -125.92 34.85 -14.88
CA ARG A 994 -127.17 34.11 -14.83
C ARG A 994 -127.01 32.77 -15.54
N PHE A 995 -127.51 31.70 -14.92
CA PHE A 995 -127.57 30.37 -15.52
C PHE A 995 -128.90 29.67 -15.21
N ASP A 996 -129.38 28.85 -16.14
CA ASP A 996 -130.69 28.22 -16.01
C ASP A 996 -130.61 26.88 -15.27
N ILE A 997 -131.28 26.76 -14.12
CA ILE A 997 -131.27 25.53 -13.29
C ILE A 997 -132.19 24.45 -13.90
N HIS A 998 -133.40 24.87 -14.27
CA HIS A 998 -134.40 24.15 -15.06
C HIS A 998 -135.32 25.18 -15.74
N PRO A 999 -136.11 24.82 -16.78
CA PRO A 999 -136.94 25.77 -17.50
C PRO A 999 -137.82 26.59 -16.53
N GLY A 1000 -137.72 27.92 -16.61
CA GLY A 1000 -138.45 28.87 -15.77
C GLY A 1000 -137.85 29.18 -14.39
N ARG A 1001 -136.71 28.59 -13.97
CA ARG A 1001 -136.03 28.93 -12.71
C ARG A 1001 -134.53 29.19 -12.92
N GLU A 1002 -134.13 30.38 -12.53
CA GLU A 1002 -132.79 30.90 -12.77
C GLU A 1002 -131.95 30.88 -11.49
N GLY A 1003 -130.65 30.65 -11.65
CA GLY A 1003 -129.63 30.83 -10.63
C GLY A 1003 -128.62 31.89 -11.06
N PHE A 1004 -127.92 32.46 -10.08
CA PHE A 1004 -126.87 33.45 -10.32
C PHE A 1004 -125.57 33.02 -9.64
N VAL A 1005 -124.46 33.25 -10.33
CA VAL A 1005 -123.10 33.15 -9.79
C VAL A 1005 -122.50 34.55 -9.78
N ASP A 1006 -122.21 35.06 -8.60
CA ASP A 1006 -121.70 36.41 -8.40
C ASP A 1006 -120.19 36.36 -8.15
N PHE A 1007 -119.40 36.96 -9.05
CA PHE A 1007 -117.95 37.03 -8.95
C PHE A 1007 -117.51 38.34 -8.29
N LYS A 1008 -116.70 38.24 -7.23
CA LYS A 1008 -116.12 39.40 -6.52
C LYS A 1008 -114.62 39.19 -6.25
N SER A 1009 -113.92 40.27 -5.94
CA SER A 1009 -112.54 40.20 -5.47
C SER A 1009 -112.48 40.32 -3.95
N GLY A 1010 -111.82 39.38 -3.28
CA GLY A 1010 -111.68 39.28 -1.82
C GLY A 1010 -110.23 39.01 -1.38
N GLN A 1011 -109.96 39.01 -0.08
CA GLN A 1011 -108.59 38.79 0.45
C GLN A 1011 -108.13 37.33 0.30
N GLU A 1012 -109.04 36.36 0.41
CA GLU A 1012 -108.80 34.94 0.20
C GLU A 1012 -109.81 34.36 -0.80
N PRO A 1013 -109.40 33.40 -1.65
CA PRO A 1013 -110.32 32.80 -2.60
C PRO A 1013 -111.31 31.87 -1.86
N MET A 1014 -112.59 32.21 -1.86
CA MET A 1014 -113.65 31.45 -1.19
C MET A 1014 -114.87 31.28 -2.09
N VAL A 1015 -115.52 30.12 -1.99
CA VAL A 1015 -116.77 29.81 -2.71
C VAL A 1015 -117.83 29.42 -1.70
N TYR A 1016 -118.90 30.20 -1.61
CA TYR A 1016 -119.96 29.99 -0.63
C TYR A 1016 -121.32 30.44 -1.15
N ARG A 1017 -122.41 29.95 -0.56
CA ARG A 1017 -123.76 30.38 -0.88
C ARG A 1017 -124.09 31.63 -0.08
N ALA A 1018 -124.37 32.75 -0.76
CA ALA A 1018 -124.78 33.98 -0.08
C ALA A 1018 -126.22 33.88 0.45
N LYS A 1019 -126.54 34.78 1.40
CA LYS A 1019 -127.88 34.88 2.01
C LYS A 1019 -129.00 35.15 0.99
N ASN A 1020 -128.69 35.77 -0.15
CA ASN A 1020 -129.60 35.98 -1.28
C ASN A 1020 -129.85 34.71 -2.11
N GLY A 1021 -129.21 33.59 -1.75
CA GLY A 1021 -129.34 32.31 -2.43
C GLY A 1021 -128.39 32.11 -3.62
N HIS A 1022 -127.63 33.13 -4.03
CA HIS A 1022 -126.66 33.08 -5.13
C HIS A 1022 -125.37 32.35 -4.71
N LEU A 1023 -124.62 31.84 -5.69
CA LEU A 1023 -123.27 31.32 -5.46
C LEU A 1023 -122.27 32.48 -5.54
N MET A 1024 -121.61 32.80 -4.43
CA MET A 1024 -120.53 33.79 -4.40
C MET A 1024 -119.20 33.11 -4.69
N VAL A 1025 -118.44 33.68 -5.63
CA VAL A 1025 -117.05 33.29 -5.90
C VAL A 1025 -116.18 34.52 -5.64
N GLU A 1026 -115.42 34.48 -4.56
CA GLU A 1026 -114.41 35.48 -4.25
C GLU A 1026 -113.05 35.03 -4.79
N SER A 1027 -112.40 35.90 -5.55
CA SER A 1027 -111.06 35.68 -6.11
C SER A 1027 -110.07 36.67 -5.50
N ARG A 1028 -108.81 36.27 -5.34
CA ARG A 1028 -107.83 37.05 -4.58
C ARG A 1028 -107.51 38.39 -5.27
N THR A 1029 -107.70 39.51 -4.57
CA THR A 1029 -107.34 40.85 -5.07
C THR A 1029 -105.82 41.01 -5.13
N LYS A 1030 -105.26 41.33 -6.30
CA LYS A 1030 -103.82 41.62 -6.43
C LYS A 1030 -103.48 42.99 -5.83
N SER A 1031 -102.65 43.00 -4.78
CA SER A 1031 -101.83 44.15 -4.43
C SER A 1031 -100.82 44.40 -5.55
N ARG A 1032 -100.76 45.63 -6.08
CA ARG A 1032 -99.82 46.03 -7.15
C ARG A 1032 -98.37 45.83 -6.70
N ILE A 1033 -97.64 44.95 -7.39
CA ILE A 1033 -96.21 45.11 -7.68
C ILE A 1033 -96.05 44.87 -9.17
#